data_AF-A0A818IR36-F1
#
_entry.id   AF-A0A818IR36-F1
#
_cell.length_a   1.000
_cell.length_b   1.000
_cell.length_c   1.000
_cell.angle_alpha   90.00
_cell.angle_beta   90.00
_cell.angle_gamma   90.00
#
_symmetry.space_group_name_H-M   'P 1'
#
loop_
_entity.id
_entity.type
_entity.pdbx_description
1 polymer ?
#
loop_
_entity_poly.entity_id
_entity_poly.type
_entity_poly.pdbx_seq_one_letter_code
_entity_poly.pdbx_strand_id
1 'polypeptide(L)'
;MTDSKYFSTTRKGEIYELKAELNSDKRDRKKEAVKKVIASMTVGKDVSQLFPDVVNCMQTDNLELKKLVYLYLMNYAKTQPEMAILAVNTFAKDCNDPNPLIRALAVRTMGCIRVEKITEHLCEPLRKCLKDEDPYVRKTAAVCVAKLYDINQQLVDDQGFLDMLRDLISDSNPMVVANAVAALSEISEQSPQSKIFDLNGPTINKLLTALNECTEWGQVFILDAIANYSPKDDKEAQSICERITPRLAHANAAVVLSAVKVLMKFLELIDQHSEFVQNLHRKLAPPLVTLLSAEPEIQYVALRNINLIVQKRPDILKNEMKVFFVKYNDPIYVKLEKLDIMIRLTNATNIAQVLAELKEYATEVDVDFVRKSVRAIGRCAIKVEQAAERCVSTLIDLIQTKVNYVVQEAIVVIKDIFRKYPNKYESIIATLCENLDSLDEPEARASMIWIIGEYAERIDNADELLEGFLEGFKDENSQVQLQLLTAIVKLFLKKPTETPQELVTRVLTLVTQETDNPDLRDRGYIYWRLLSTDPKAAKEVVLAEKPLISEETDLLEPTLLDELICHIGTLASVYHKPPNAFVEGRHALKKSLPPRLGGDDDETPGDDILTTNNHQQQQSVVIGGNVGSLIDDSDIFGPMPTTSYSTTNTVGQQQQPSAVPNLLDDELSSILGPDMNIGGAQTPQPQMPIMNTATTTTSLPMSQPAKSGNLLDDLFGDLNLGGGGGGLSYSSTNTFALPKDVWLSAQKGKGLEIIGTFARRNNQIVMEMDFSNKALQPMSDFALQLNRNSFGLTPAQPLQVTSPLFPNQNVSTQLVLNTTGQILKMDPLTNLQIAVKNSVDVFYFACVVPIHVYFIQDNEMDKMAFVQAWQEIPESNEIKHQLQNVHGLSIDDLQNKLRLNNIHTVTRTIIEQKEMLYQTIKLTNGIFVLIELKITPGNRTIAFSLKTRVPDVGSLVIKIPNLIPMPTLSLSPCLIGVSGGPCSGKSTVCQKIVEALQSKAGVGQANRVTVIAMENFYKPKTAEQRDLALHGNYNLDHPSAFDEQLLFNTLKDLLNGQTVKIARYDAGKYEHIKGVFDTIEPVPVIIVEGILVFYFPEIRNLFQMKLFVDTDADTRLARRVLRDMKEHGRNLEHILAGYINHVKPSFEDFCLPTKKYADVIIPRGADNHVAVDLIIQHIRDFIQYKPGKTETQQSIEYNLRSRPH
;
A
#
# COMPACT_ATOMS: atom_id res chain seq x y z
N MET A 1 -16.99 -15.08 19.09
CA MET A 1 -16.36 -16.40 19.36
C MET A 1 -15.37 -16.64 18.23
N THR A 2 -14.18 -17.17 18.53
CA THR A 2 -13.02 -17.21 17.62
C THR A 2 -13.04 -18.43 16.69
N ASP A 3 -13.17 -18.19 15.37
CA ASP A 3 -13.19 -19.21 14.31
C ASP A 3 -11.87 -19.97 14.11
N SER A 4 -10.79 -19.56 14.80
CA SER A 4 -9.46 -20.19 14.73
C SER A 4 -9.42 -21.65 15.23
N LYS A 5 -10.46 -22.15 15.90
CA LYS A 5 -10.52 -23.54 16.39
C LYS A 5 -10.71 -24.59 15.28
N TYR A 6 -11.38 -24.25 14.17
CA TYR A 6 -11.73 -25.23 13.14
C TYR A 6 -10.56 -25.66 12.24
N PHE A 7 -9.47 -24.90 12.19
CA PHE A 7 -8.34 -25.14 11.28
C PHE A 7 -7.16 -25.93 11.91
N SER A 8 -7.31 -26.42 13.14
CA SER A 8 -6.17 -26.93 13.95
C SER A 8 -6.10 -28.44 14.15
N THR A 9 -6.90 -29.25 13.45
CA THR A 9 -7.00 -30.68 13.73
C THR A 9 -6.47 -31.54 12.59
N THR A 10 -5.32 -32.19 12.79
CA THR A 10 -4.85 -33.36 12.01
C THR A 10 -4.79 -34.57 12.94
N ARG A 11 -5.96 -35.06 13.38
CA ARG A 11 -6.06 -36.29 14.20
C ARG A 11 -6.60 -37.45 13.36
N LYS A 12 -5.91 -38.61 13.41
CA LYS A 12 -6.44 -39.86 12.84
C LYS A 12 -7.74 -40.23 13.56
N GLY A 13 -8.83 -40.44 12.81
CA GLY A 13 -10.17 -40.77 13.33
C GLY A 13 -11.22 -39.66 13.20
N GLU A 14 -10.83 -38.45 12.79
CA GLU A 14 -11.70 -37.27 12.67
C GLU A 14 -12.89 -37.47 11.71
N ILE A 15 -12.70 -38.16 10.58
CA ILE A 15 -13.78 -38.44 9.60
C ILE A 15 -14.89 -39.29 10.24
N TYR A 16 -14.54 -40.24 11.11
CA TYR A 16 -15.52 -41.08 11.80
C TYR A 16 -16.31 -40.30 12.85
N GLU A 17 -15.63 -39.39 13.57
CA GLU A 17 -16.28 -38.48 14.52
C GLU A 17 -17.25 -37.52 13.79
N LEU A 18 -16.82 -36.92 12.68
CA LEU A 18 -17.65 -36.07 11.84
C LEU A 18 -18.87 -36.83 11.31
N LYS A 19 -18.70 -38.07 10.86
CA LYS A 19 -19.81 -38.92 10.43
C LYS A 19 -20.83 -39.17 11.54
N ALA A 20 -20.37 -39.38 12.78
CA ALA A 20 -21.25 -39.54 13.93
C ALA A 20 -21.96 -38.21 14.30
N GLU A 21 -21.26 -37.08 14.21
CA GLU A 21 -21.84 -35.76 14.49
C GLU A 21 -22.88 -35.33 13.43
N LEU A 22 -22.65 -35.63 12.15
CA LEU A 22 -23.58 -35.36 11.04
C LEU A 22 -24.89 -36.15 11.16
N ASN A 23 -24.81 -37.38 11.69
CA ASN A 23 -25.97 -38.24 11.93
C ASN A 23 -26.68 -37.96 13.27
N SER A 24 -26.26 -36.94 14.03
CA SER A 24 -26.91 -36.58 15.31
C SER A 24 -28.27 -35.90 15.11
N ASP A 25 -29.28 -36.22 15.92
CA ASP A 25 -30.59 -35.54 15.87
C ASP A 25 -30.57 -34.05 16.25
N LYS A 26 -29.46 -33.57 16.84
CA LYS A 26 -29.32 -32.17 17.29
C LYS A 26 -28.86 -31.28 16.13
N ARG A 27 -29.72 -30.31 15.76
CA ARG A 27 -29.46 -29.34 14.67
C ARG A 27 -28.16 -28.55 14.84
N ASP A 28 -27.84 -28.12 16.05
CA ASP A 28 -26.60 -27.37 16.32
C ASP A 28 -25.34 -28.23 16.11
N ARG A 29 -25.41 -29.51 16.45
CA ARG A 29 -24.29 -30.44 16.22
C ARG A 29 -24.07 -30.70 14.74
N LYS A 30 -25.13 -30.86 13.95
CA LYS A 30 -25.02 -30.99 12.48
C LYS A 30 -24.37 -29.75 11.87
N LYS A 31 -24.78 -28.55 12.30
CA LYS A 31 -24.20 -27.29 11.84
C LYS A 31 -22.71 -27.19 12.14
N GLU A 32 -22.30 -27.51 13.36
CA GLU A 32 -20.89 -27.50 13.75
C GLU A 32 -20.08 -28.58 13.03
N ALA A 33 -20.65 -29.76 12.80
CA ALA A 33 -20.03 -30.83 12.02
C ALA A 33 -19.81 -30.40 10.56
N VAL A 34 -20.82 -29.81 9.90
CA VAL A 34 -20.68 -29.33 8.52
C VAL A 34 -19.63 -28.21 8.44
N LYS A 35 -19.54 -27.29 9.43
CA LYS A 35 -18.46 -26.30 9.46
C LYS A 35 -17.07 -26.93 9.54
N LYS A 36 -16.88 -27.96 10.36
CA LYS A 36 -15.61 -28.72 10.43
C LYS A 36 -15.31 -29.45 9.11
N VAL A 37 -16.33 -29.96 8.42
CA VAL A 37 -16.20 -30.58 7.08
C VAL A 37 -15.75 -29.55 6.06
N ILE A 38 -16.36 -28.35 6.04
CA ILE A 38 -15.94 -27.25 5.15
C ILE A 38 -14.53 -26.77 5.50
N ALA A 39 -14.17 -26.66 6.79
CA ALA A 39 -12.81 -26.32 7.21
C ALA A 39 -11.79 -27.37 6.70
N SER A 40 -12.12 -28.66 6.81
CA SER A 40 -11.28 -29.75 6.27
C SER A 40 -11.16 -29.67 4.75
N MET A 41 -12.25 -29.32 4.05
CA MET A 41 -12.25 -29.09 2.61
C MET A 41 -11.35 -27.90 2.22
N THR A 42 -11.39 -26.78 2.96
CA THR A 42 -10.53 -25.61 2.69
C THR A 42 -9.04 -25.87 2.95
N VAL A 43 -8.72 -26.81 3.85
CA VAL A 43 -7.34 -27.26 4.10
C VAL A 43 -6.87 -28.27 3.02
N GLY A 44 -7.75 -28.66 2.09
CA GLY A 44 -7.43 -29.60 1.00
C GLY A 44 -7.49 -31.07 1.41
N LYS A 45 -8.15 -31.42 2.53
CA LYS A 45 -8.37 -32.82 2.90
C LYS A 45 -9.56 -33.39 2.14
N ASP A 46 -9.44 -34.64 1.69
CA ASP A 46 -10.57 -35.33 1.07
C ASP A 46 -11.63 -35.74 2.11
N VAL A 47 -12.80 -35.12 2.01
CA VAL A 47 -13.99 -35.42 2.83
C VAL A 47 -15.12 -36.03 2.00
N SER A 48 -14.82 -36.56 0.81
CA SER A 48 -15.78 -37.22 -0.10
C SER A 48 -16.50 -38.43 0.52
N GLN A 49 -15.91 -39.08 1.53
CA GLN A 49 -16.54 -40.21 2.24
C GLN A 49 -17.78 -39.81 3.05
N LEU A 50 -17.92 -38.53 3.37
CA LEU A 50 -19.04 -37.97 4.12
C LEU A 50 -20.21 -37.53 3.22
N PHE A 51 -20.09 -37.70 1.90
CA PHE A 51 -21.06 -37.20 0.93
C PHE A 51 -22.50 -37.65 1.21
N PRO A 52 -22.80 -38.94 1.51
CA PRO A 52 -24.16 -39.36 1.82
C PRO A 52 -24.70 -38.69 3.10
N ASP A 53 -23.84 -38.56 4.11
CA ASP A 53 -24.19 -37.97 5.41
C ASP A 53 -24.47 -36.46 5.28
N VAL A 54 -23.71 -35.76 4.43
CA VAL A 54 -23.88 -34.33 4.14
C VAL A 54 -25.12 -34.08 3.28
N VAL A 55 -25.39 -34.91 2.26
CA VAL A 55 -26.61 -34.80 1.43
C VAL A 55 -27.88 -35.03 2.26
N ASN A 56 -27.84 -35.94 3.24
CA ASN A 56 -28.94 -36.12 4.19
C ASN A 56 -29.23 -34.86 5.04
N CYS A 57 -28.23 -34.00 5.24
CA CYS A 57 -28.39 -32.73 5.95
C CYS A 57 -28.96 -31.60 5.07
N MET A 58 -29.16 -31.84 3.76
CA MET A 58 -29.67 -30.86 2.81
C MET A 58 -31.16 -30.52 3.03
N GLN A 59 -31.95 -31.48 3.51
CA GLN A 59 -33.38 -31.31 3.82
C GLN A 59 -33.56 -30.58 5.15
N THR A 60 -33.25 -29.28 5.17
CA THR A 60 -33.36 -28.41 6.33
C THR A 60 -33.92 -27.05 5.94
N ASP A 61 -34.65 -26.41 6.85
CA ASP A 61 -35.16 -25.05 6.68
C ASP A 61 -34.12 -24.00 7.12
N ASN A 62 -33.00 -24.43 7.72
CA ASN A 62 -31.94 -23.52 8.13
C ASN A 62 -31.09 -23.10 6.92
N LEU A 63 -31.21 -21.84 6.52
CA LEU A 63 -30.50 -21.24 5.39
C LEU A 63 -28.96 -21.37 5.51
N GLU A 64 -28.41 -21.21 6.71
CA GLU A 64 -26.96 -21.28 6.93
C GLU A 64 -26.44 -22.69 6.70
N LEU A 65 -27.13 -23.69 7.25
CA LEU A 65 -26.78 -25.10 7.04
C LEU A 65 -26.93 -25.49 5.56
N LYS A 66 -28.01 -25.03 4.91
CA LYS A 66 -28.26 -25.26 3.49
C LYS A 66 -27.15 -24.66 2.62
N LYS A 67 -26.70 -23.42 2.89
CA LYS A 67 -25.57 -22.77 2.21
C LYS A 67 -24.28 -23.61 2.31
N LEU A 68 -23.96 -24.12 3.50
CA LEU A 68 -22.75 -24.92 3.71
C LEU A 68 -22.83 -26.28 2.99
N VAL A 69 -23.98 -26.95 3.03
CA VAL A 69 -24.21 -28.22 2.31
C VAL A 69 -24.12 -28.02 0.80
N TYR A 70 -24.69 -26.93 0.27
CA TYR A 70 -24.62 -26.58 -1.14
C TYR A 70 -23.18 -26.29 -1.58
N LEU A 71 -22.40 -25.57 -0.76
CA LEU A 71 -20.99 -25.32 -1.01
C LEU A 71 -20.18 -26.62 -1.09
N TYR A 72 -20.41 -27.55 -0.16
CA TYR A 72 -19.80 -28.88 -0.20
C TYR A 72 -20.17 -29.63 -1.48
N LEU A 73 -21.45 -29.61 -1.87
CA LEU A 73 -21.92 -30.33 -3.05
C LEU A 73 -21.32 -29.77 -4.35
N MET A 74 -21.18 -28.44 -4.49
CA MET A 74 -20.56 -27.84 -5.68
C MET A 74 -19.14 -28.37 -5.93
N ASN A 75 -18.36 -28.60 -4.86
CA ASN A 75 -16.98 -29.06 -4.98
C ASN A 75 -16.87 -30.58 -5.24
N TYR A 76 -17.63 -31.39 -4.50
CA TYR A 76 -17.53 -32.86 -4.56
C TYR A 76 -18.46 -33.54 -5.57
N ALA A 77 -19.47 -32.85 -6.12
CA ALA A 77 -20.40 -33.47 -7.07
C ALA A 77 -19.71 -34.02 -8.33
N LYS A 78 -18.61 -33.41 -8.78
CA LYS A 78 -17.81 -33.93 -9.89
C LYS A 78 -17.16 -35.29 -9.59
N THR A 79 -16.75 -35.49 -8.33
CA THR A 79 -16.10 -36.75 -7.90
C THR A 79 -17.11 -37.88 -7.66
N GLN A 80 -18.37 -37.55 -7.35
CA GLN A 80 -19.44 -38.51 -7.07
C GLN A 80 -20.75 -38.14 -7.80
N PRO A 81 -20.81 -38.27 -9.14
CA PRO A 81 -21.96 -37.82 -9.93
C PRO A 81 -23.24 -38.61 -9.66
N GLU A 82 -23.15 -39.92 -9.39
CA GLU A 82 -24.33 -40.77 -9.15
C GLU A 82 -25.08 -40.36 -7.87
N MET A 83 -24.35 -40.04 -6.81
CA MET A 83 -24.93 -39.58 -5.54
C MET A 83 -25.47 -38.15 -5.63
N ALA A 84 -24.88 -37.30 -6.48
CA ALA A 84 -25.35 -35.95 -6.72
C ALA A 84 -26.76 -35.91 -7.35
N ILE A 85 -27.17 -36.97 -8.07
CA ILE A 85 -28.54 -37.07 -8.63
C ILE A 85 -29.60 -37.06 -7.52
N LEU A 86 -29.31 -37.61 -6.34
CA LEU A 86 -30.24 -37.61 -5.20
C LEU A 86 -30.55 -36.18 -4.70
N ALA A 87 -29.63 -35.24 -4.91
CA ALA A 87 -29.82 -33.84 -4.54
C ALA A 87 -30.77 -33.09 -5.49
N VAL A 88 -30.96 -33.56 -6.73
CA VAL A 88 -31.81 -32.90 -7.75
C VAL A 88 -33.25 -32.74 -7.27
N ASN A 89 -33.81 -33.76 -6.63
CA ASN A 89 -35.18 -33.70 -6.10
C ASN A 89 -35.31 -32.63 -5.00
N THR A 90 -34.29 -32.50 -4.16
CA THR A 90 -34.25 -31.48 -3.11
C THR A 90 -34.07 -30.08 -3.71
N PHE A 91 -33.22 -29.92 -4.74
CA PHE A 91 -33.11 -28.67 -5.46
C PHE A 91 -34.40 -28.26 -6.16
N ALA A 92 -35.08 -29.18 -6.84
CA ALA A 92 -36.36 -28.92 -7.48
C ALA A 92 -37.43 -28.49 -6.46
N LYS A 93 -37.41 -29.08 -5.26
CA LYS A 93 -38.26 -28.64 -4.14
C LYS A 93 -37.89 -27.23 -3.67
N ASP A 94 -36.60 -26.96 -3.46
CA ASP A 94 -36.09 -25.67 -3.01
C ASP A 94 -36.30 -24.55 -4.05
N CYS A 95 -36.35 -24.86 -5.35
CA CYS A 95 -36.71 -23.92 -6.40
C CYS A 95 -38.18 -23.48 -6.36
N ASN A 96 -39.05 -24.20 -5.65
CA ASN A 96 -40.45 -23.83 -5.42
C ASN A 96 -40.70 -23.36 -3.97
N ASP A 97 -39.63 -23.09 -3.21
CA ASP A 97 -39.75 -22.61 -1.83
C ASP A 97 -40.35 -21.19 -1.79
N PRO A 98 -41.19 -20.84 -0.80
CA PRO A 98 -41.72 -19.49 -0.65
C PRO A 98 -40.63 -18.41 -0.50
N ASN A 99 -39.48 -18.76 0.07
CA ASN A 99 -38.38 -17.84 0.29
C ASN A 99 -37.56 -17.62 -1.00
N PRO A 100 -37.54 -16.39 -1.57
CA PRO A 100 -36.79 -16.10 -2.80
C PRO A 100 -35.28 -16.36 -2.66
N LEU A 101 -34.70 -16.21 -1.47
CA LEU A 101 -33.29 -16.49 -1.23
C LEU A 101 -32.96 -17.97 -1.37
N ILE A 102 -33.89 -18.86 -0.97
CA ILE A 102 -33.72 -20.31 -1.11
C ILE A 102 -33.87 -20.71 -2.57
N ARG A 103 -34.87 -20.16 -3.29
CA ARG A 103 -35.04 -20.39 -4.74
C ARG A 103 -33.80 -19.99 -5.54
N ALA A 104 -33.32 -18.76 -5.33
CA ALA A 104 -32.13 -18.26 -6.01
C ALA A 104 -30.87 -19.07 -5.66
N LEU A 105 -30.69 -19.45 -4.39
CA LEU A 105 -29.56 -20.26 -3.96
C LEU A 105 -29.59 -21.65 -4.61
N ALA A 106 -30.76 -22.29 -4.71
CA ALA A 106 -30.93 -23.59 -5.36
C ALA A 106 -30.59 -23.53 -6.85
N VAL A 107 -31.15 -22.57 -7.59
CA VAL A 107 -30.85 -22.42 -9.03
C VAL A 107 -29.38 -22.10 -9.27
N ARG A 108 -28.77 -21.23 -8.47
CA ARG A 108 -27.34 -20.90 -8.57
C ARG A 108 -26.47 -22.13 -8.36
N THR A 109 -26.76 -22.90 -7.31
CA THR A 109 -25.99 -24.10 -7.00
C THR A 109 -26.15 -25.17 -8.06
N MET A 110 -27.37 -25.41 -8.57
CA MET A 110 -27.58 -26.33 -9.69
C MET A 110 -26.79 -25.90 -10.94
N GLY A 111 -26.78 -24.61 -11.28
CA GLY A 111 -26.03 -24.08 -12.42
C GLY A 111 -24.51 -24.17 -12.30
N CYS A 112 -23.98 -24.26 -11.07
CA CYS A 112 -22.54 -24.45 -10.85
C CYS A 112 -22.11 -25.93 -10.92
N ILE A 113 -23.04 -26.89 -10.86
CA ILE A 113 -22.71 -28.32 -10.89
C ILE A 113 -22.56 -28.78 -12.34
N ARG A 114 -21.32 -29.06 -12.75
CA ARG A 114 -20.98 -29.53 -14.11
C ARG A 114 -21.19 -31.04 -14.26
N VAL A 115 -22.44 -31.51 -14.12
CA VAL A 115 -22.84 -32.91 -14.35
C VAL A 115 -24.03 -32.93 -15.31
N GLU A 116 -23.85 -33.50 -16.51
CA GLU A 116 -24.82 -33.46 -17.61
C GLU A 116 -26.24 -33.87 -17.22
N LYS A 117 -26.39 -34.94 -16.43
CA LYS A 117 -27.71 -35.42 -15.94
C LYS A 117 -28.44 -34.39 -15.07
N ILE A 118 -27.70 -33.57 -14.31
CA ILE A 118 -28.29 -32.51 -13.47
C ILE A 118 -28.69 -31.31 -14.34
N THR A 119 -27.91 -31.04 -15.39
CA THR A 119 -28.14 -29.97 -16.36
C THR A 119 -29.50 -30.09 -17.05
N GLU A 120 -29.92 -31.30 -17.44
CA GLU A 120 -31.25 -31.52 -18.04
C GLU A 120 -32.39 -31.16 -17.05
N HIS A 121 -32.23 -31.52 -15.77
CA HIS A 121 -33.22 -31.24 -14.73
C HIS A 121 -33.26 -29.77 -14.27
N LEU A 122 -32.26 -28.96 -14.63
CA LEU A 122 -32.21 -27.53 -14.34
C LEU A 122 -33.15 -26.70 -15.23
N CYS A 123 -33.47 -27.18 -16.44
CA CYS A 123 -34.18 -26.39 -17.46
C CYS A 123 -35.51 -25.82 -16.96
N GLU A 124 -36.38 -26.69 -16.42
CA GLU A 124 -37.72 -26.27 -15.98
C GLU A 124 -37.69 -25.35 -14.75
N PRO A 125 -36.92 -25.64 -13.67
CA PRO A 125 -36.70 -24.69 -12.59
C PRO A 125 -36.14 -23.33 -13.05
N LEU A 126 -35.15 -23.35 -13.96
CA LEU A 126 -34.53 -22.13 -14.48
C LEU A 126 -35.53 -21.26 -15.24
N ARG A 127 -36.36 -21.88 -16.10
CA ARG A 127 -37.43 -21.20 -16.84
C ARG A 127 -38.42 -20.49 -15.93
N LYS A 128 -38.79 -21.11 -14.81
CA LYS A 128 -39.65 -20.50 -13.78
C LYS A 128 -38.97 -19.34 -13.09
N CYS A 129 -37.69 -19.49 -12.73
CA CYS A 129 -36.93 -18.44 -12.05
C CYS A 129 -36.63 -17.22 -12.93
N LEU A 130 -36.54 -17.36 -14.25
CA LEU A 130 -36.48 -16.22 -15.18
C LEU A 130 -37.76 -15.37 -15.18
N LYS A 131 -38.90 -15.97 -14.82
CA LYS A 131 -40.22 -15.32 -14.75
C LYS A 131 -40.70 -15.10 -13.30
N ASP A 132 -39.79 -15.19 -12.33
CA ASP A 132 -40.12 -15.01 -10.91
C ASP A 132 -40.52 -13.55 -10.62
N GLU A 133 -41.37 -13.33 -9.62
CA GLU A 133 -41.77 -11.99 -9.18
C GLU A 133 -40.59 -11.24 -8.52
N ASP A 134 -39.69 -11.96 -7.86
CA ASP A 134 -38.58 -11.38 -7.12
C ASP A 134 -37.36 -11.07 -8.02
N PRO A 135 -36.86 -9.81 -8.04
CA PRO A 135 -35.71 -9.42 -8.86
C PRO A 135 -34.40 -10.16 -8.52
N TYR A 136 -34.22 -10.58 -7.26
CA TYR A 136 -33.03 -11.33 -6.85
C TYR A 136 -33.02 -12.73 -7.49
N VAL A 137 -34.18 -13.37 -7.62
CA VAL A 137 -34.30 -14.66 -8.30
C VAL A 137 -34.04 -14.51 -9.79
N ARG A 138 -34.66 -13.52 -10.45
CA ARG A 138 -34.47 -13.27 -11.88
C ARG A 138 -33.02 -12.95 -12.25
N LYS A 139 -32.34 -12.09 -11.49
CA LYS A 139 -30.92 -11.78 -11.76
C LYS A 139 -30.03 -13.02 -11.60
N THR A 140 -30.32 -13.89 -10.61
CA THR A 140 -29.56 -15.12 -10.40
C THR A 140 -29.84 -16.15 -11.50
N ALA A 141 -31.08 -16.21 -11.99
CA ALA A 141 -31.43 -17.01 -13.15
C ALA A 141 -30.70 -16.55 -14.42
N ALA A 142 -30.58 -15.23 -14.66
CA ALA A 142 -29.82 -14.69 -15.79
C ALA A 142 -28.35 -15.13 -15.79
N VAL A 143 -27.66 -15.05 -14.64
CA VAL A 143 -26.28 -15.55 -14.49
C VAL A 143 -26.21 -17.08 -14.69
N CYS A 144 -27.22 -17.81 -14.22
CA CYS A 144 -27.30 -19.26 -14.40
C CYS A 144 -27.43 -19.67 -15.88
N VAL A 145 -28.13 -18.87 -16.71
CA VAL A 145 -28.19 -19.09 -18.16
C VAL A 145 -26.79 -19.00 -18.80
N ALA A 146 -25.97 -18.01 -18.42
CA ALA A 146 -24.59 -17.91 -18.92
C ALA A 146 -23.73 -19.13 -18.50
N LYS A 147 -23.85 -19.57 -17.24
CA LYS A 147 -23.17 -20.79 -16.75
C LYS A 147 -23.65 -22.05 -17.47
N LEU A 148 -24.94 -22.14 -17.79
CA LEU A 148 -25.51 -23.25 -18.55
C LEU A 148 -24.97 -23.27 -19.99
N TYR A 149 -24.80 -22.11 -20.60
CA TYR A 149 -24.22 -21.97 -21.95
C TYR A 149 -22.76 -22.45 -22.02
N ASP A 150 -21.95 -22.17 -21.00
CA ASP A 150 -20.57 -22.70 -20.87
C ASP A 150 -20.53 -24.23 -20.78
N ILE A 151 -21.59 -24.85 -20.24
CA ILE A 151 -21.67 -26.32 -20.10
C ILE A 151 -22.22 -26.98 -21.37
N ASN A 152 -23.36 -26.50 -21.89
CA ASN A 152 -24.03 -27.07 -23.06
C ASN A 152 -24.80 -26.01 -23.84
N GLN A 153 -24.18 -25.52 -24.92
CA GLN A 153 -24.74 -24.47 -25.79
C GLN A 153 -26.02 -24.91 -26.51
N GLN A 154 -26.04 -26.12 -27.09
CA GLN A 154 -27.17 -26.64 -27.86
C GLN A 154 -28.46 -26.70 -27.04
N LEU A 155 -28.35 -27.11 -25.78
CA LEU A 155 -29.49 -27.20 -24.88
C LEU A 155 -30.08 -25.82 -24.52
N VAL A 156 -29.25 -24.77 -24.47
CA VAL A 156 -29.73 -23.40 -24.23
C VAL A 156 -30.52 -22.88 -25.44
N ASP A 157 -30.02 -23.18 -26.64
CA ASP A 157 -30.65 -22.80 -27.92
C ASP A 157 -31.99 -23.53 -28.10
N ASP A 158 -32.01 -24.86 -27.95
CA ASP A 158 -33.20 -25.70 -28.12
C ASP A 158 -34.34 -25.32 -27.15
N GLN A 159 -33.98 -24.87 -25.94
CA GLN A 159 -34.94 -24.47 -24.92
C GLN A 159 -35.39 -23.01 -25.04
N GLY A 160 -34.77 -22.20 -25.91
CA GLY A 160 -35.11 -20.79 -26.11
C GLY A 160 -34.77 -19.89 -24.91
N PHE A 161 -33.73 -20.23 -24.13
CA PHE A 161 -33.32 -19.42 -22.98
C PHE A 161 -32.68 -18.09 -23.39
N LEU A 162 -32.06 -18.02 -24.57
CA LEU A 162 -31.48 -16.79 -25.10
C LEU A 162 -32.54 -15.70 -25.33
N ASP A 163 -33.70 -16.07 -25.88
CA ASP A 163 -34.81 -15.13 -26.09
C ASP A 163 -35.36 -14.60 -24.75
N MET A 164 -35.54 -15.49 -23.77
CA MET A 164 -35.96 -15.10 -22.42
C MET A 164 -34.95 -14.17 -21.74
N LEU A 165 -33.65 -14.41 -21.94
CA LEU A 165 -32.59 -13.54 -21.42
C LEU A 165 -32.59 -12.17 -22.12
N ARG A 166 -32.88 -12.12 -23.43
CA ARG A 166 -33.03 -10.87 -24.18
C ARG A 166 -34.22 -10.04 -23.70
N ASP A 167 -35.33 -10.68 -23.37
CA ASP A 167 -36.51 -10.00 -22.81
C ASP A 167 -36.19 -9.34 -21.45
N LEU A 168 -35.32 -9.94 -20.64
CA LEU A 168 -34.88 -9.38 -19.35
C LEU A 168 -34.08 -8.06 -19.46
N ILE A 169 -33.58 -7.69 -20.65
CA ILE A 169 -32.98 -6.35 -20.85
C ILE A 169 -34.03 -5.25 -20.66
N SER A 170 -35.30 -5.56 -20.88
CA SER A 170 -36.42 -4.63 -20.71
C SER A 170 -37.09 -4.75 -19.34
N ASP A 171 -36.45 -5.41 -18.36
CA ASP A 171 -36.99 -5.54 -17.01
C ASP A 171 -37.11 -4.17 -16.32
N SER A 172 -38.13 -4.05 -15.47
CA SER A 172 -38.35 -2.90 -14.58
C SER A 172 -37.22 -2.67 -13.57
N ASN A 173 -36.49 -3.72 -13.17
CA ASN A 173 -35.47 -3.64 -12.13
C ASN A 173 -34.05 -3.54 -12.74
N PRO A 174 -33.30 -2.45 -12.45
CA PRO A 174 -31.96 -2.25 -13.01
C PRO A 174 -30.95 -3.36 -12.68
N MET A 175 -31.09 -4.04 -11.53
CA MET A 175 -30.17 -5.12 -11.16
C MET A 175 -30.34 -6.35 -12.05
N VAL A 176 -31.57 -6.64 -12.49
CA VAL A 176 -31.85 -7.74 -13.42
C VAL A 176 -31.29 -7.40 -14.80
N VAL A 177 -31.54 -6.17 -15.27
CA VAL A 177 -31.00 -5.65 -16.54
C VAL A 177 -29.47 -5.75 -16.58
N ALA A 178 -28.79 -5.28 -15.54
CA ALA A 178 -27.33 -5.32 -15.46
C ALA A 178 -26.76 -6.75 -15.56
N ASN A 179 -27.35 -7.73 -14.85
CA ASN A 179 -26.90 -9.11 -14.89
C ASN A 179 -27.29 -9.81 -16.21
N ALA A 180 -28.42 -9.44 -16.81
CA ALA A 180 -28.80 -9.92 -18.14
C ALA A 180 -27.82 -9.41 -19.22
N VAL A 181 -27.42 -8.14 -19.14
CA VAL A 181 -26.40 -7.57 -20.03
C VAL A 181 -25.05 -8.24 -19.84
N ALA A 182 -24.62 -8.49 -18.59
CA ALA A 182 -23.38 -9.21 -18.31
C ALA A 182 -23.40 -10.61 -18.91
N ALA A 183 -24.47 -11.38 -18.67
CA ALA A 183 -24.65 -12.73 -19.21
C ALA A 183 -24.65 -12.75 -20.74
N LEU A 184 -25.37 -11.83 -21.39
CA LEU A 184 -25.42 -11.74 -22.85
C LEU A 184 -24.08 -11.32 -23.47
N SER A 185 -23.35 -10.43 -22.80
CA SER A 185 -22.02 -10.00 -23.24
C SER A 185 -21.03 -11.16 -23.18
N GLU A 186 -21.05 -11.94 -22.11
CA GLU A 186 -20.21 -13.14 -21.95
C GLU A 186 -20.55 -14.22 -22.99
N ILE A 187 -21.83 -14.51 -23.21
CA ILE A 187 -22.29 -15.45 -24.24
C ILE A 187 -21.85 -14.97 -25.64
N SER A 188 -21.96 -13.66 -25.91
CA SER A 188 -21.55 -13.08 -27.19
C SER A 188 -20.04 -13.22 -27.44
N GLU A 189 -19.20 -13.21 -26.41
CA GLU A 189 -17.76 -13.43 -26.54
C GLU A 189 -17.43 -14.91 -26.83
N GLN A 190 -18.22 -15.85 -26.30
CA GLN A 190 -18.05 -17.29 -26.53
C GLN A 190 -18.52 -17.75 -27.91
N SER A 191 -19.44 -17.03 -28.56
CA SER A 191 -19.97 -17.38 -29.88
C SER A 191 -19.98 -16.17 -30.83
N PRO A 192 -18.82 -15.80 -31.39
CA PRO A 192 -18.67 -14.60 -32.23
C PRO A 192 -19.50 -14.60 -33.52
N GLN A 193 -19.86 -15.80 -34.02
CA GLN A 193 -20.60 -15.97 -35.27
C GLN A 193 -22.10 -15.75 -35.11
N SER A 194 -22.62 -15.90 -33.89
CA SER A 194 -24.01 -15.69 -33.56
C SER A 194 -24.18 -14.27 -33.00
N LYS A 195 -24.82 -13.38 -33.76
CA LYS A 195 -25.20 -12.03 -33.33
C LYS A 195 -26.32 -12.07 -32.27
N ILE A 196 -26.06 -12.72 -31.14
CA ILE A 196 -27.04 -12.97 -30.08
C ILE A 196 -27.38 -11.64 -29.37
N PHE A 197 -26.40 -10.73 -29.28
CA PHE A 197 -26.52 -9.46 -28.57
C PHE A 197 -26.46 -8.25 -29.52
N ASP A 198 -27.45 -8.14 -30.41
CA ASP A 198 -27.62 -6.94 -31.24
C ASP A 198 -28.26 -5.79 -30.44
N LEU A 199 -27.41 -4.82 -30.08
CA LEU A 199 -27.82 -3.58 -29.42
C LEU A 199 -28.47 -2.62 -30.41
N ASN A 200 -29.74 -2.29 -30.18
CA ASN A 200 -30.49 -1.31 -30.96
C ASN A 200 -30.60 0.02 -30.18
N GLY A 201 -30.78 1.15 -30.87
CA GLY A 201 -30.97 2.47 -30.24
C GLY A 201 -32.01 2.53 -29.11
N PRO A 202 -33.20 1.87 -29.22
CA PRO A 202 -34.15 1.78 -28.11
C PRO A 202 -33.61 1.02 -26.90
N THR A 203 -32.84 -0.06 -27.12
CA THR A 203 -32.17 -0.83 -26.07
C THR A 203 -31.12 0.02 -25.37
N ILE A 204 -30.30 0.76 -26.12
CA ILE A 204 -29.31 1.70 -25.56
C ILE A 204 -29.97 2.76 -24.68
N ASN A 205 -31.09 3.34 -25.10
CA ASN A 205 -31.83 4.31 -24.28
C ASN A 205 -32.34 3.71 -22.97
N LYS A 206 -32.79 2.45 -22.97
CA LYS A 206 -33.19 1.71 -21.76
C LYS A 206 -31.98 1.47 -20.85
N LEU A 207 -30.86 1.02 -21.40
CA LEU A 207 -29.62 0.80 -20.66
C LEU A 207 -29.08 2.09 -20.03
N LEU A 208 -29.11 3.21 -20.77
CA LEU A 208 -28.72 4.53 -20.24
C LEU A 208 -29.65 5.03 -19.14
N THR A 209 -30.92 4.62 -19.16
CA THR A 209 -31.87 4.93 -18.09
C THR A 209 -31.54 4.10 -16.84
N ALA A 210 -31.35 2.78 -17.03
CA ALA A 210 -30.97 1.86 -15.97
C ALA A 210 -29.61 2.20 -15.33
N LEU A 211 -28.68 2.77 -16.10
CA LEU A 211 -27.35 3.20 -15.64
C LEU A 211 -27.41 4.14 -14.43
N ASN A 212 -28.46 4.96 -14.30
CA ASN A 212 -28.60 5.91 -13.20
C ASN A 212 -28.90 5.25 -11.85
N GLU A 213 -29.56 4.10 -11.86
CA GLU A 213 -30.09 3.40 -10.68
C GLU A 213 -29.35 2.07 -10.40
N CYS A 214 -28.42 1.70 -11.28
CA CYS A 214 -27.60 0.50 -11.14
C CYS A 214 -26.52 0.63 -10.06
N THR A 215 -26.14 -0.53 -9.49
CA THR A 215 -24.94 -0.66 -8.67
C THR A 215 -23.68 -0.41 -9.52
N GLU A 216 -22.55 -0.15 -8.87
CA GLU A 216 -21.28 0.16 -9.54
C GLU A 216 -20.87 -0.93 -10.54
N TRP A 217 -20.97 -2.22 -10.15
CA TRP A 217 -20.75 -3.37 -11.04
C TRP A 217 -21.68 -3.35 -12.25
N GLY A 218 -22.97 -3.10 -12.03
CA GLY A 218 -23.95 -3.02 -13.11
C GLY A 218 -23.70 -1.86 -14.06
N GLN A 219 -23.21 -0.72 -13.56
CA GLN A 219 -22.82 0.41 -14.39
C GLN A 219 -21.63 0.06 -15.30
N VAL A 220 -20.63 -0.65 -14.79
CA VAL A 220 -19.48 -1.14 -15.59
C VAL A 220 -19.97 -2.06 -16.71
N PHE A 221 -20.79 -3.08 -16.41
CA PHE A 221 -21.31 -4.00 -17.43
C PHE A 221 -22.11 -3.28 -18.52
N ILE A 222 -22.93 -2.30 -18.14
CA ILE A 222 -23.70 -1.50 -19.10
C ILE A 222 -22.77 -0.63 -19.95
N LEU A 223 -21.77 0.02 -19.36
CA LEU A 223 -20.81 0.85 -20.08
C LEU A 223 -19.96 0.02 -21.05
N ASP A 224 -19.51 -1.17 -20.65
CA ASP A 224 -18.78 -2.08 -21.53
C ASP A 224 -19.64 -2.62 -22.68
N ALA A 225 -20.93 -2.89 -22.43
CA ALA A 225 -21.88 -3.22 -23.49
C ALA A 225 -22.07 -2.05 -24.45
N ILE A 226 -22.24 -0.82 -23.95
CA ILE A 226 -22.34 0.40 -24.77
C ILE A 226 -21.04 0.63 -25.57
N ALA A 227 -19.87 0.29 -25.01
CA ALA A 227 -18.61 0.39 -25.74
C ALA A 227 -18.56 -0.51 -26.98
N ASN A 228 -19.34 -1.60 -27.03
CA ASN A 228 -19.44 -2.47 -28.21
C ASN A 228 -20.48 -1.97 -29.23
N TYR A 229 -21.36 -1.03 -28.87
CA TYR A 229 -22.32 -0.41 -29.80
C TYR A 229 -21.61 0.57 -30.75
N SER A 230 -22.03 0.61 -32.02
CA SER A 230 -21.68 1.68 -32.95
C SER A 230 -22.89 2.58 -33.19
N PRO A 231 -22.85 3.85 -32.74
CA PRO A 231 -23.85 4.85 -33.05
C PRO A 231 -24.04 5.01 -34.57
N LYS A 232 -25.27 5.31 -34.99
CA LYS A 232 -25.60 5.48 -36.42
C LYS A 232 -25.17 6.84 -36.96
N ASP A 233 -25.24 7.86 -36.12
CA ASP A 233 -24.97 9.25 -36.47
C ASP A 233 -24.24 10.00 -35.34
N ASP A 234 -23.56 11.08 -35.72
CA ASP A 234 -22.84 11.98 -34.81
C ASP A 234 -23.75 12.51 -33.68
N LYS A 235 -25.01 12.80 -33.96
CA LYS A 235 -25.97 13.31 -32.96
C LYS A 235 -26.32 12.25 -31.90
N GLU A 236 -26.50 11.00 -32.28
CA GLU A 236 -26.71 9.90 -31.33
C GLU A 236 -25.46 9.73 -30.45
N ALA A 237 -24.26 9.73 -31.04
CA ALA A 237 -23.00 9.65 -30.30
C ALA A 237 -22.85 10.79 -29.28
N GLN A 238 -23.16 12.03 -29.67
CA GLN A 238 -23.16 13.19 -28.77
C GLN A 238 -24.15 13.01 -27.61
N SER A 239 -25.39 12.59 -27.90
CA SER A 239 -26.41 12.37 -26.87
C SER A 239 -26.01 11.29 -25.86
N ILE A 240 -25.37 10.21 -26.32
CA ILE A 240 -24.86 9.15 -25.43
C ILE A 240 -23.72 9.69 -24.56
N CYS A 241 -22.78 10.42 -25.13
CA CYS A 241 -21.66 11.05 -24.40
C CYS A 241 -22.16 12.01 -23.29
N GLU A 242 -23.19 12.81 -23.57
CA GLU A 242 -23.79 13.71 -22.57
C GLU A 242 -24.39 12.95 -21.39
N ARG A 243 -25.09 11.83 -21.66
CA ARG A 243 -25.70 10.99 -20.62
C ARG A 243 -24.67 10.23 -19.78
N ILE A 244 -23.51 9.89 -20.35
CA ILE A 244 -22.42 9.20 -19.65
C ILE A 244 -21.56 10.17 -18.84
N THR A 245 -21.43 11.43 -19.27
CA THR A 245 -20.57 12.45 -18.63
C THR A 245 -20.70 12.52 -17.09
N PRO A 246 -21.90 12.45 -16.46
CA PRO A 246 -22.02 12.45 -15.00
C PRO A 246 -21.31 11.28 -14.29
N ARG A 247 -21.05 10.16 -14.98
CA ARG A 247 -20.33 9.00 -14.43
C ARG A 247 -18.84 9.26 -14.22
N LEU A 248 -18.28 10.30 -14.84
CA LEU A 248 -16.89 10.69 -14.63
C LEU A 248 -16.60 11.17 -13.19
N ALA A 249 -17.61 11.63 -12.46
CA ALA A 249 -17.48 12.09 -11.07
C ALA A 249 -17.72 10.97 -10.03
N HIS A 250 -17.78 9.71 -10.47
CA HIS A 250 -18.06 8.58 -9.59
C HIS A 250 -16.86 8.24 -8.69
N ALA A 251 -17.13 7.76 -7.47
CA ALA A 251 -16.06 7.43 -6.50
C ALA A 251 -15.24 6.20 -6.92
N ASN A 252 -15.89 5.19 -7.49
CA ASN A 252 -15.25 3.97 -7.98
C ASN A 252 -14.50 4.20 -9.31
N ALA A 253 -13.19 3.93 -9.32
CA ALA A 253 -12.31 4.09 -10.46
C ALA A 253 -12.70 3.24 -11.69
N ALA A 254 -13.26 2.04 -11.49
CA ALA A 254 -13.66 1.16 -12.58
C ALA A 254 -14.79 1.76 -13.43
N VAL A 255 -15.76 2.42 -12.78
CA VAL A 255 -16.85 3.14 -13.45
C VAL A 255 -16.28 4.31 -14.27
N VAL A 256 -15.34 5.06 -13.70
CA VAL A 256 -14.70 6.20 -14.37
C VAL A 256 -13.92 5.74 -15.60
N LEU A 257 -13.07 4.71 -15.48
CA LEU A 257 -12.29 4.18 -16.61
C LEU A 257 -13.18 3.61 -17.71
N SER A 258 -14.27 2.92 -17.36
CA SER A 258 -15.24 2.39 -18.33
C SER A 258 -16.00 3.51 -19.04
N ALA A 259 -16.36 4.59 -18.33
CA ALA A 259 -16.94 5.78 -18.94
C ALA A 259 -15.94 6.45 -19.89
N VAL A 260 -14.67 6.60 -19.48
CA VAL A 260 -13.61 7.15 -20.33
C VAL A 260 -13.40 6.30 -21.59
N LYS A 261 -13.43 4.96 -21.49
CA LYS A 261 -13.37 4.05 -22.64
C LYS A 261 -14.46 4.38 -23.67
N VAL A 262 -15.72 4.45 -23.24
CA VAL A 262 -16.85 4.75 -24.13
C VAL A 262 -16.70 6.13 -24.78
N LEU A 263 -16.35 7.15 -23.98
CA LEU A 263 -16.16 8.50 -24.48
C LEU A 263 -15.01 8.59 -25.50
N MET A 264 -13.87 7.95 -25.22
CA MET A 264 -12.72 7.92 -26.13
C MET A 264 -13.05 7.25 -27.46
N LYS A 265 -13.86 6.18 -27.45
CA LYS A 265 -14.31 5.51 -28.67
C LYS A 265 -15.26 6.39 -29.50
N PHE A 266 -16.27 6.99 -28.87
CA PHE A 266 -17.26 7.81 -29.60
C PHE A 266 -16.72 9.16 -30.02
N LEU A 267 -15.69 9.67 -29.34
CA LEU A 267 -14.96 10.86 -29.75
C LEU A 267 -14.28 10.73 -31.12
N GLU A 268 -14.11 9.53 -31.67
CA GLU A 268 -13.59 9.33 -33.04
C GLU A 268 -14.65 9.50 -34.13
N LEU A 269 -15.93 9.35 -33.76
CA LEU A 269 -17.08 9.47 -34.65
C LEU A 269 -17.61 10.90 -34.76
N ILE A 270 -17.18 11.78 -33.84
CA ILE A 270 -17.62 13.17 -33.74
C ILE A 270 -16.57 14.07 -34.40
N ASP A 271 -17.02 15.12 -35.09
CA ASP A 271 -16.13 16.13 -35.66
C ASP A 271 -15.21 16.74 -34.57
N GLN A 272 -13.90 16.66 -34.79
CA GLN A 272 -12.89 17.10 -33.83
C GLN A 272 -12.94 18.61 -33.57
N HIS A 273 -13.43 19.39 -34.53
CA HIS A 273 -13.56 20.84 -34.43
C HIS A 273 -14.83 21.30 -33.72
N SER A 274 -15.72 20.38 -33.35
CA SER A 274 -16.93 20.70 -32.60
C SER A 274 -16.63 21.27 -31.21
N GLU A 275 -17.33 22.35 -30.82
CA GLU A 275 -17.28 22.90 -29.46
C GLU A 275 -17.60 21.84 -28.40
N PHE A 276 -18.38 20.82 -28.76
CA PHE A 276 -18.70 19.69 -27.91
C PHE A 276 -17.44 18.91 -27.47
N VAL A 277 -16.54 18.60 -28.41
CA VAL A 277 -15.32 17.84 -28.15
C VAL A 277 -14.38 18.62 -27.22
N GLN A 278 -14.22 19.92 -27.47
CA GLN A 278 -13.42 20.80 -26.61
C GLN A 278 -14.00 20.89 -25.19
N ASN A 279 -15.33 20.95 -25.06
CA ASN A 279 -16.00 20.91 -23.76
C ASN A 279 -15.78 19.57 -23.05
N LEU A 280 -15.81 18.46 -23.77
CA LEU A 280 -15.58 17.13 -23.21
C LEU A 280 -14.12 16.93 -22.76
N HIS A 281 -13.14 17.41 -23.54
CA HIS A 281 -11.72 17.41 -23.15
C HIS A 281 -11.50 18.11 -21.80
N ARG A 282 -12.10 19.30 -21.62
CA ARG A 282 -12.03 20.03 -20.35
C ARG A 282 -12.69 19.28 -19.19
N LYS A 283 -13.75 18.50 -19.45
CA LYS A 283 -14.44 17.70 -18.43
C LYS A 283 -13.73 16.38 -18.10
N LEU A 284 -12.90 15.86 -19.00
CA LEU A 284 -12.15 14.60 -18.81
C LEU A 284 -10.91 14.77 -17.91
N ALA A 285 -10.29 15.94 -17.88
CA ALA A 285 -9.06 16.15 -17.11
C ALA A 285 -9.25 16.01 -15.58
N PRO A 286 -10.24 16.67 -14.92
CA PRO A 286 -10.38 16.58 -13.46
C PRO A 286 -10.61 15.15 -12.91
N PRO A 287 -11.45 14.30 -13.55
CA PRO A 287 -11.58 12.89 -13.18
C PRO A 287 -10.27 12.12 -13.23
N LEU A 288 -9.50 12.27 -14.31
CA LEU A 288 -8.20 11.59 -14.46
C LEU A 288 -7.21 12.04 -13.38
N VAL A 289 -7.18 13.34 -13.05
CA VAL A 289 -6.37 13.89 -11.94
C VAL A 289 -6.83 13.35 -10.58
N THR A 290 -8.12 13.16 -10.39
CA THR A 290 -8.68 12.65 -9.13
C THR A 290 -8.29 11.18 -8.91
N LEU A 291 -8.25 10.36 -9.97
CA LEU A 291 -7.75 8.99 -9.91
C LEU A 291 -6.28 8.90 -9.46
N LEU A 292 -5.48 9.92 -9.78
CA LEU A 292 -4.07 10.02 -9.34
C LEU A 292 -3.92 10.35 -7.85
N SER A 293 -5.01 10.69 -7.15
CA SER A 293 -5.02 10.90 -5.71
C SER A 293 -5.48 9.67 -4.90
N ALA A 294 -5.80 8.56 -5.56
CA ALA A 294 -6.26 7.32 -4.94
C ALA A 294 -5.11 6.50 -4.30
N GLU A 295 -5.34 5.25 -3.94
CA GLU A 295 -4.30 4.33 -3.45
C GLU A 295 -3.28 3.99 -4.56
N PRO A 296 -2.01 3.65 -4.22
CA PRO A 296 -0.93 3.50 -5.22
C PRO A 296 -1.23 2.51 -6.34
N GLU A 297 -1.98 1.44 -6.07
CA GLU A 297 -2.39 0.42 -7.04
C GLU A 297 -3.37 1.00 -8.06
N ILE A 298 -4.35 1.78 -7.58
CA ILE A 298 -5.32 2.48 -8.43
C ILE A 298 -4.62 3.60 -9.21
N GLN A 299 -3.71 4.33 -8.59
CA GLN A 299 -2.90 5.35 -9.27
C GLN A 299 -2.09 4.73 -10.41
N TYR A 300 -1.46 3.57 -10.19
CA TYR A 300 -0.70 2.88 -11.22
C TYR A 300 -1.58 2.48 -12.39
N VAL A 301 -2.73 1.84 -12.14
CA VAL A 301 -3.70 1.51 -13.20
C VAL A 301 -4.16 2.77 -13.95
N ALA A 302 -4.44 3.86 -13.22
CA ALA A 302 -4.81 5.13 -13.82
C ALA A 302 -3.70 5.71 -14.70
N LEU A 303 -2.45 5.74 -14.23
CA LEU A 303 -1.28 6.23 -14.98
C LEU A 303 -1.07 5.43 -16.27
N ARG A 304 -1.15 4.09 -16.21
CA ARG A 304 -0.99 3.24 -17.40
C ARG A 304 -2.06 3.53 -18.46
N ASN A 305 -3.31 3.77 -18.04
CA ASN A 305 -4.38 4.17 -18.96
C ASN A 305 -4.25 5.62 -19.43
N ILE A 306 -3.81 6.54 -18.55
CA ILE A 306 -3.53 7.94 -18.92
C ILE A 306 -2.42 8.00 -19.96
N ASN A 307 -1.39 7.16 -19.88
CA ASN A 307 -0.33 7.08 -20.89
C ASN A 307 -0.92 6.80 -22.28
N LEU A 308 -1.82 5.82 -22.41
CA LEU A 308 -2.53 5.53 -23.67
C LEU A 308 -3.38 6.72 -24.14
N ILE A 309 -4.11 7.35 -23.22
CA ILE A 309 -4.97 8.52 -23.53
C ILE A 309 -4.12 9.69 -24.02
N VAL A 310 -2.98 9.97 -23.39
CA VAL A 310 -2.06 11.05 -23.76
C VAL A 310 -1.39 10.78 -25.11
N GLN A 311 -1.04 9.53 -25.41
CA GLN A 311 -0.50 9.15 -26.72
C GLN A 311 -1.54 9.38 -27.83
N LYS A 312 -2.82 9.09 -27.57
CA LYS A 312 -3.89 9.29 -28.56
C LYS A 312 -4.36 10.76 -28.66
N ARG A 313 -4.48 11.46 -27.52
CA ARG A 313 -4.98 12.84 -27.39
C ARG A 313 -4.20 13.64 -26.34
N PRO A 314 -3.06 14.24 -26.71
CA PRO A 314 -2.22 14.97 -25.76
C PRO A 314 -2.86 16.25 -25.21
N ASP A 315 -3.87 16.80 -25.88
CA ASP A 315 -4.52 18.06 -25.49
C ASP A 315 -5.33 17.97 -24.19
N ILE A 316 -5.78 16.77 -23.78
CA ILE A 316 -6.65 16.59 -22.61
C ILE A 316 -5.94 17.02 -21.31
N LEU A 317 -4.65 16.72 -21.15
CA LEU A 317 -3.89 16.91 -19.91
C LEU A 317 -2.77 17.95 -20.01
N LYS A 318 -2.73 18.73 -21.09
CA LYS A 318 -1.65 19.69 -21.36
C LYS A 318 -1.44 20.73 -20.25
N ASN A 319 -2.50 21.11 -19.53
CA ASN A 319 -2.46 22.11 -18.46
C ASN A 319 -2.17 21.52 -17.06
N GLU A 320 -2.27 20.19 -16.89
CA GLU A 320 -2.23 19.52 -15.58
C GLU A 320 -0.86 18.92 -15.26
N MET A 321 0.22 19.47 -15.83
CA MET A 321 1.59 18.93 -15.72
C MET A 321 2.04 18.67 -14.28
N LYS A 322 1.69 19.57 -13.35
CA LYS A 322 2.11 19.51 -11.94
C LYS A 322 1.59 18.27 -11.19
N VAL A 323 0.49 17.68 -11.65
CA VAL A 323 -0.09 16.48 -11.02
C VAL A 323 0.82 15.27 -11.17
N PHE A 324 1.62 15.24 -12.25
CA PHE A 324 2.55 14.17 -12.54
C PHE A 324 3.90 14.34 -11.87
N PHE A 325 4.14 15.43 -11.11
CA PHE A 325 5.37 15.55 -10.34
C PHE A 325 5.45 14.44 -9.29
N VAL A 326 6.66 13.89 -9.17
CA VAL A 326 6.93 12.73 -8.34
C VAL A 326 7.04 13.17 -6.88
N LYS A 327 6.34 12.48 -5.99
CA LYS A 327 6.42 12.72 -4.55
C LYS A 327 7.41 11.72 -3.93
N TYR A 328 8.04 12.11 -2.84
CA TYR A 328 8.97 11.24 -2.11
C TYR A 328 8.35 9.90 -1.65
N ASN A 329 7.06 9.92 -1.27
CA ASN A 329 6.33 8.74 -0.81
C ASN A 329 5.77 7.87 -1.95
N ASP A 330 5.91 8.29 -3.21
CA ASP A 330 5.40 7.51 -4.34
C ASP A 330 6.27 6.25 -4.53
N PRO A 331 5.68 5.06 -4.74
CA PRO A 331 6.45 3.86 -5.02
C PRO A 331 7.14 3.95 -6.39
N ILE A 332 8.27 3.27 -6.55
CA ILE A 332 9.13 3.37 -7.75
C ILE A 332 8.37 3.17 -9.07
N TYR A 333 7.48 2.19 -9.15
CA TYR A 333 6.70 1.92 -10.36
C TYR A 333 5.73 3.06 -10.71
N VAL A 334 5.19 3.79 -9.72
CA VAL A 334 4.40 5.01 -9.94
C VAL A 334 5.30 6.15 -10.39
N LYS A 335 6.48 6.31 -9.78
CA LYS A 335 7.47 7.34 -10.16
C LYS A 335 7.86 7.22 -11.63
N LEU A 336 8.14 6.00 -12.08
CA LEU A 336 8.55 5.70 -13.46
C LEU A 336 7.45 6.04 -14.47
N GLU A 337 6.20 5.67 -14.20
CA GLU A 337 5.09 5.99 -15.11
C GLU A 337 4.79 7.49 -15.14
N LYS A 338 4.84 8.17 -13.99
CA LYS A 338 4.73 9.63 -13.91
C LYS A 338 5.78 10.32 -14.77
N LEU A 339 7.03 9.86 -14.68
CA LEU A 339 8.15 10.37 -15.44
C LEU A 339 7.96 10.18 -16.96
N ASP A 340 7.46 9.02 -17.42
CA ASP A 340 7.19 8.80 -18.84
C ASP A 340 6.09 9.76 -19.36
N ILE A 341 4.99 9.92 -18.60
CA ILE A 341 3.90 10.83 -18.97
C ILE A 341 4.37 12.30 -18.95
N MET A 342 5.21 12.67 -17.99
CA MET A 342 5.80 14.01 -17.91
C MET A 342 6.57 14.36 -19.18
N ILE A 343 7.43 13.46 -19.67
CA ILE A 343 8.18 13.67 -20.91
C ILE A 343 7.21 13.86 -22.09
N ARG A 344 6.15 13.04 -22.17
CA ARG A 344 5.13 13.13 -23.23
C ARG A 344 4.34 14.44 -23.22
N LEU A 345 4.03 14.99 -22.04
CA LEU A 345 3.34 16.28 -21.88
C LEU A 345 4.27 17.51 -21.98
N THR A 346 5.58 17.29 -22.03
CA THR A 346 6.56 18.38 -22.12
C THR A 346 6.48 19.11 -23.47
N ASN A 347 6.50 20.45 -23.40
CA ASN A 347 6.45 21.38 -24.52
C ASN A 347 7.36 22.60 -24.25
N ALA A 348 7.49 23.51 -25.22
CA ALA A 348 8.39 24.67 -25.11
C ALA A 348 8.05 25.63 -23.94
N THR A 349 6.82 25.62 -23.44
CA THR A 349 6.38 26.52 -22.35
C THR A 349 6.66 25.96 -20.96
N ASN A 350 6.54 24.65 -20.76
CA ASN A 350 6.67 24.02 -19.44
C ASN A 350 8.06 23.42 -19.17
N ILE A 351 8.89 23.22 -20.20
CA ILE A 351 10.18 22.52 -20.11
C ILE A 351 11.11 23.04 -19.00
N ALA A 352 11.10 24.35 -18.71
CA ALA A 352 11.93 24.91 -17.65
C ALA A 352 11.57 24.36 -16.27
N GLN A 353 10.27 24.18 -15.99
CA GLN A 353 9.80 23.59 -14.74
C GLN A 353 10.11 22.09 -14.69
N VAL A 354 9.90 21.38 -15.80
CA VAL A 354 10.20 19.94 -15.92
C VAL A 354 11.67 19.67 -15.69
N LEU A 355 12.55 20.45 -16.31
CA LEU A 355 14.00 20.28 -16.19
C LEU A 355 14.49 20.55 -14.76
N ALA A 356 13.89 21.50 -14.05
CA ALA A 356 14.20 21.77 -12.65
C ALA A 356 13.85 20.56 -11.76
N GLU A 357 12.67 19.97 -11.94
CA GLU A 357 12.24 18.76 -11.25
C GLU A 357 13.11 17.54 -11.60
N LEU A 358 13.39 17.32 -12.89
CA LEU A 358 14.26 16.21 -13.32
C LEU A 358 15.69 16.32 -12.76
N LYS A 359 16.20 17.55 -12.60
CA LYS A 359 17.50 17.79 -11.96
C LYS A 359 17.47 17.40 -10.48
N GLU A 360 16.38 17.66 -9.78
CA GLU A 360 16.19 17.22 -8.40
C GLU A 360 16.08 15.69 -8.32
N TYR A 361 15.32 15.06 -9.23
CA TYR A 361 15.18 13.60 -9.28
C TYR A 361 16.49 12.89 -9.57
N ALA A 362 17.39 13.51 -10.33
CA ALA A 362 18.74 12.99 -10.58
C ALA A 362 19.65 12.99 -9.34
N THR A 363 19.21 13.60 -8.22
CA THR A 363 19.93 13.59 -6.93
C THR A 363 19.27 12.69 -5.88
N GLU A 364 18.23 11.92 -6.25
CA GLU A 364 17.61 10.94 -5.37
C GLU A 364 18.54 9.75 -5.05
N VAL A 365 18.13 8.91 -4.09
CA VAL A 365 18.91 7.77 -3.59
C VAL A 365 18.77 6.53 -4.50
N ASP A 366 17.66 6.40 -5.21
CA ASP A 366 17.35 5.22 -6.03
C ASP A 366 18.05 5.30 -7.39
N VAL A 367 19.01 4.39 -7.62
CA VAL A 367 19.89 4.42 -8.80
C VAL A 367 19.10 4.27 -10.10
N ASP A 368 18.12 3.37 -10.13
CA ASP A 368 17.32 3.11 -11.32
C ASP A 368 16.45 4.33 -11.68
N PHE A 369 15.82 4.95 -10.69
CA PHE A 369 15.05 6.18 -10.88
C PHE A 369 15.93 7.34 -11.34
N VAL A 370 17.11 7.51 -10.75
CA VAL A 370 18.07 8.55 -11.15
C VAL A 370 18.49 8.34 -12.61
N ARG A 371 18.86 7.13 -13.02
CA ARG A 371 19.21 6.82 -14.41
C ARG A 371 18.08 7.15 -15.37
N LYS A 372 16.84 6.75 -15.04
CA LYS A 372 15.66 7.09 -15.85
C LYS A 372 15.39 8.60 -15.92
N SER A 373 15.67 9.33 -14.84
CA SER A 373 15.59 10.80 -14.81
C SER A 373 16.63 11.48 -15.68
N VAL A 374 17.87 10.99 -15.68
CA VAL A 374 18.92 11.47 -16.59
C VAL A 374 18.55 11.17 -18.05
N ARG A 375 18.03 9.98 -18.34
CA ARG A 375 17.49 9.63 -19.67
C ARG A 375 16.36 10.56 -20.09
N ALA A 376 15.47 10.92 -19.17
CA ALA A 376 14.37 11.85 -19.41
C ALA A 376 14.86 13.24 -19.84
N ILE A 377 15.92 13.76 -19.20
CA ILE A 377 16.55 15.03 -19.59
C ILE A 377 17.04 14.96 -21.05
N GLY A 378 17.61 13.83 -21.43
CA GLY A 378 18.00 13.52 -22.81
C GLY A 378 16.85 13.55 -23.80
N ARG A 379 15.77 12.82 -23.49
CA ARG A 379 14.56 12.79 -24.32
C ARG A 379 13.95 14.18 -24.50
N CYS A 380 13.90 14.98 -23.44
CA CYS A 380 13.47 16.37 -23.50
C CYS A 380 14.32 17.21 -24.47
N ALA A 381 15.64 17.01 -24.52
CA ALA A 381 16.54 17.69 -25.45
C ALA A 381 16.30 17.29 -26.92
N ILE A 382 15.99 16.01 -27.16
CA ILE A 382 15.67 15.49 -28.49
C ILE A 382 14.30 15.98 -28.96
N LYS A 383 13.33 16.06 -28.05
CA LYS A 383 11.95 16.48 -28.32
C LYS A 383 11.79 17.97 -28.58
N VAL A 384 12.39 18.81 -27.73
CA VAL A 384 12.24 20.27 -27.77
C VAL A 384 13.58 20.91 -28.07
N GLU A 385 13.83 21.24 -29.35
CA GLU A 385 15.12 21.78 -29.80
C GLU A 385 15.56 23.03 -29.03
N GLN A 386 14.63 23.95 -28.72
CA GLN A 386 14.91 25.17 -27.95
C GLN A 386 15.41 24.90 -26.52
N ALA A 387 15.17 23.70 -25.99
CA ALA A 387 15.60 23.31 -24.64
C ALA A 387 16.90 22.53 -24.63
N ALA A 388 17.40 22.07 -25.79
CA ALA A 388 18.56 21.20 -25.89
C ALA A 388 19.79 21.80 -25.19
N GLU A 389 20.07 23.09 -25.39
CA GLU A 389 21.19 23.79 -24.74
C GLU A 389 21.09 23.77 -23.19
N ARG A 390 19.89 23.96 -22.64
CA ARG A 390 19.65 23.92 -21.19
C ARG A 390 19.78 22.52 -20.62
N CYS A 391 19.25 21.52 -21.33
CA CYS A 391 19.39 20.11 -20.95
C CYS A 391 20.87 19.70 -20.95
N VAL A 392 21.61 20.09 -21.98
CA VAL A 392 23.05 19.84 -22.10
C VAL A 392 23.82 20.50 -20.95
N SER A 393 23.55 21.77 -20.63
CA SER A 393 24.15 22.43 -19.46
C SER A 393 23.84 21.69 -18.15
N THR A 394 22.61 21.18 -18.00
CA THR A 394 22.20 20.42 -16.82
C THR A 394 22.92 19.07 -16.73
N LEU A 395 23.12 18.37 -17.85
CA LEU A 395 23.89 17.13 -17.90
C LEU A 395 25.36 17.36 -17.55
N ILE A 396 25.96 18.48 -17.97
CA ILE A 396 27.33 18.85 -17.57
C ILE A 396 27.40 19.06 -16.05
N ASP A 397 26.46 19.81 -15.46
CA ASP A 397 26.40 19.99 -14.01
C ASP A 397 26.31 18.64 -13.28
N LEU A 398 25.50 17.71 -13.79
CA LEU A 398 25.35 16.36 -13.24
C LEU A 398 26.64 15.54 -13.38
N ILE A 399 27.37 15.64 -14.49
CA ILE A 399 28.67 14.99 -14.66
C ILE A 399 29.69 15.53 -13.65
N GLN A 400 29.68 16.85 -13.40
CA GLN A 400 30.56 17.49 -12.44
C GLN A 400 30.32 17.05 -10.98
N THR A 401 29.16 16.44 -10.67
CA THR A 401 28.93 15.83 -9.34
C THR A 401 29.82 14.63 -9.08
N LYS A 402 30.43 14.04 -10.12
CA LYS A 402 31.31 12.86 -10.07
C LYS A 402 30.67 11.62 -9.47
N VAL A 403 29.35 11.49 -9.60
CA VAL A 403 28.64 10.26 -9.25
C VAL A 403 28.68 9.29 -10.44
N ASN A 404 29.43 8.20 -10.33
CA ASN A 404 29.76 7.31 -11.45
C ASN A 404 28.54 6.87 -12.30
N TYR A 405 27.49 6.34 -11.68
CA TYR A 405 26.31 5.87 -12.41
C TYR A 405 25.52 6.99 -13.11
N VAL A 406 25.60 8.24 -12.60
CA VAL A 406 25.00 9.42 -13.25
C VAL A 406 25.82 9.83 -14.45
N VAL A 407 27.15 9.88 -14.31
CA VAL A 407 28.09 10.22 -15.38
C VAL A 407 27.94 9.25 -16.55
N GLN A 408 27.86 7.95 -16.26
CA GLN A 408 27.71 6.89 -17.25
C GLN A 408 26.41 7.04 -18.05
N GLU A 409 25.27 7.19 -17.36
CA GLU A 409 23.99 7.40 -18.04
C GLU A 409 23.97 8.72 -18.84
N ALA A 410 24.57 9.79 -18.30
CA ALA A 410 24.68 11.07 -18.99
C ALA A 410 25.48 10.94 -20.29
N ILE A 411 26.53 10.13 -20.34
CA ILE A 411 27.31 9.87 -21.57
C ILE A 411 26.46 9.14 -22.62
N VAL A 412 25.68 8.15 -22.20
CA VAL A 412 24.75 7.45 -23.10
C VAL A 412 23.74 8.42 -23.70
N VAL A 413 23.20 9.33 -22.88
CA VAL A 413 22.27 10.37 -23.31
C VAL A 413 22.93 11.38 -24.24
N ILE A 414 24.14 11.86 -23.94
CA ILE A 414 24.85 12.85 -24.76
C ILE A 414 25.17 12.27 -26.14
N LYS A 415 25.51 10.99 -26.25
CA LYS A 415 25.64 10.29 -27.54
C LYS A 415 24.36 10.46 -28.38
N ASP A 416 23.19 10.22 -27.79
CA ASP A 416 21.92 10.36 -28.51
C ASP A 416 21.66 11.83 -28.90
N ILE A 417 21.97 12.80 -28.03
CA ILE A 417 21.91 14.23 -28.37
C ILE A 417 22.84 14.59 -29.54
N PHE A 418 24.07 14.07 -29.57
CA PHE A 418 25.01 14.28 -30.69
C PHE A 418 24.53 13.66 -31.99
N ARG A 419 23.80 12.54 -31.93
CA ARG A 419 23.16 11.95 -33.12
C ARG A 419 22.01 12.80 -33.66
N LYS A 420 21.34 13.57 -32.80
CA LYS A 420 20.26 14.50 -33.21
C LYS A 420 20.80 15.85 -33.68
N TYR A 421 21.81 16.37 -32.99
CA TYR A 421 22.41 17.69 -33.23
C TYR A 421 23.92 17.54 -33.47
N PRO A 422 24.34 17.00 -34.63
CA PRO A 422 25.75 16.80 -34.93
C PRO A 422 26.49 18.13 -34.96
N ASN A 423 27.73 18.14 -34.47
CA ASN A 423 28.65 19.28 -34.48
C ASN A 423 28.20 20.57 -33.72
N LYS A 424 27.17 20.51 -32.85
CA LYS A 424 26.73 21.72 -32.09
C LYS A 424 27.38 21.86 -30.70
N TYR A 425 27.57 20.76 -29.97
CA TYR A 425 27.91 20.78 -28.53
C TYR A 425 29.26 20.13 -28.22
N GLU A 426 30.24 20.33 -29.10
CA GLU A 426 31.53 19.63 -29.06
C GLU A 426 32.45 20.03 -27.91
N SER A 427 32.27 21.22 -27.35
CA SER A 427 33.07 21.70 -26.21
C SER A 427 33.01 20.79 -24.99
N ILE A 428 32.03 19.89 -24.95
CA ILE A 428 31.77 18.94 -23.85
C ILE A 428 32.66 17.71 -23.96
N ILE A 429 33.14 17.37 -25.18
CA ILE A 429 33.91 16.14 -25.44
C ILE A 429 35.14 16.06 -24.52
N ALA A 430 35.84 17.19 -24.32
CA ALA A 430 36.98 17.25 -23.41
C ALA A 430 36.60 16.84 -21.98
N THR A 431 35.48 17.36 -21.45
CA THR A 431 34.95 16.99 -20.13
C THR A 431 34.52 15.52 -20.07
N LEU A 432 34.01 14.94 -21.16
CA LEU A 432 33.70 13.50 -21.19
C LEU A 432 34.97 12.65 -21.12
N CYS A 433 36.00 13.03 -21.87
CA CYS A 433 37.30 12.34 -21.90
C CYS A 433 38.01 12.37 -20.53
N GLU A 434 37.86 13.45 -19.75
CA GLU A 434 38.40 13.53 -18.38
C GLU A 434 37.78 12.50 -17.41
N ASN A 435 36.58 11.98 -17.72
CA ASN A 435 35.86 11.04 -16.84
C ASN A 435 35.89 9.59 -17.36
N LEU A 436 36.79 9.27 -18.29
CA LEU A 436 36.86 7.95 -18.94
C LEU A 436 37.15 6.79 -17.96
N ASP A 437 37.94 7.07 -16.91
CA ASP A 437 38.31 6.10 -15.87
C ASP A 437 37.14 5.69 -14.97
N SER A 438 36.02 6.43 -15.01
CA SER A 438 34.83 6.17 -14.19
C SER A 438 33.80 5.23 -14.86
N LEU A 439 34.11 4.73 -16.07
CA LEU A 439 33.21 3.92 -16.88
C LEU A 439 33.39 2.42 -16.63
N ASP A 440 32.44 1.80 -15.93
CA ASP A 440 32.35 0.35 -15.75
C ASP A 440 31.21 -0.29 -16.57
N GLU A 441 30.12 0.44 -16.83
CA GLU A 441 28.98 -0.09 -17.58
C GLU A 441 29.23 -0.19 -19.10
N PRO A 442 28.92 -1.34 -19.75
CA PRO A 442 29.26 -1.56 -21.16
C PRO A 442 28.50 -0.63 -22.12
N GLU A 443 27.26 -0.21 -21.81
CA GLU A 443 26.51 0.73 -22.66
C GLU A 443 27.16 2.12 -22.67
N ALA A 444 27.63 2.60 -21.51
CA ALA A 444 28.32 3.88 -21.38
C ALA A 444 29.70 3.84 -22.06
N ARG A 445 30.45 2.75 -21.89
CA ARG A 445 31.75 2.54 -22.58
C ARG A 445 31.58 2.49 -24.09
N ALA A 446 30.62 1.72 -24.60
CA ALA A 446 30.31 1.69 -26.02
C ALA A 446 29.90 3.09 -26.52
N SER A 447 29.10 3.83 -25.75
CA SER A 447 28.70 5.20 -26.11
C SER A 447 29.89 6.16 -26.16
N MET A 448 30.84 6.05 -25.23
CA MET A 448 32.05 6.85 -25.23
C MET A 448 32.96 6.52 -26.43
N ILE A 449 33.19 5.24 -26.70
CA ILE A 449 33.96 4.77 -27.87
C ILE A 449 33.32 5.25 -29.17
N TRP A 450 31.99 5.26 -29.25
CA TRP A 450 31.27 5.84 -30.38
C TRP A 450 31.59 7.33 -30.55
N ILE A 451 31.55 8.13 -29.46
CA ILE A 451 31.86 9.57 -29.51
C ILE A 451 33.31 9.79 -30.00
N ILE A 452 34.26 9.01 -29.47
CA ILE A 452 35.68 9.11 -29.88
C ILE A 452 35.83 8.79 -31.38
N GLY A 453 35.21 7.71 -31.88
CA GLY A 453 35.28 7.36 -33.30
C GLY A 453 34.53 8.34 -34.23
N GLU A 454 33.45 8.95 -33.76
CA GLU A 454 32.68 9.94 -34.53
C GLU A 454 33.43 11.28 -34.63
N TYR A 455 34.08 11.72 -33.57
CA TYR A 455 34.79 13.00 -33.51
C TYR A 455 36.32 12.85 -33.52
N ALA A 456 36.83 11.72 -34.01
CA ALA A 456 38.27 11.39 -34.09
C ALA A 456 39.14 12.44 -34.81
N GLU A 457 38.57 13.22 -35.73
CA GLU A 457 39.28 14.32 -36.42
C GLU A 457 39.61 15.48 -35.49
N ARG A 458 38.78 15.71 -34.47
CA ARG A 458 38.87 16.85 -33.55
C ARG A 458 39.50 16.49 -32.21
N ILE A 459 39.49 15.20 -31.85
CA ILE A 459 40.16 14.67 -30.67
C ILE A 459 41.60 14.33 -31.06
N ASP A 460 42.56 15.04 -30.49
CA ASP A 460 43.98 14.89 -30.88
C ASP A 460 44.57 13.56 -30.40
N ASN A 461 44.28 13.14 -29.16
CA ASN A 461 44.74 11.89 -28.53
C ASN A 461 43.77 10.71 -28.71
N ALA A 462 43.00 10.68 -29.80
CA ALA A 462 41.99 9.65 -30.04
C ALA A 462 42.58 8.24 -30.24
N ASP A 463 43.78 8.15 -30.82
CA ASP A 463 44.53 6.90 -30.99
C ASP A 463 44.98 6.31 -29.66
N GLU A 464 45.57 7.12 -28.77
CA GLU A 464 45.95 6.68 -27.41
C GLU A 464 44.76 6.19 -26.59
N LEU A 465 43.63 6.92 -26.64
CA LEU A 465 42.41 6.55 -25.91
C LEU A 465 41.80 5.23 -26.41
N LEU A 466 41.74 5.02 -27.73
CA LEU A 466 41.22 3.78 -28.31
C LEU A 466 42.18 2.60 -28.11
N GLU A 467 43.49 2.83 -28.08
CA GLU A 467 44.48 1.81 -27.76
C GLU A 467 44.27 1.26 -26.34
N GLY A 468 44.03 2.13 -25.35
CA GLY A 468 43.73 1.71 -23.98
C GLY A 468 42.50 0.80 -23.88
N PHE A 469 41.44 1.05 -24.66
CA PHE A 469 40.29 0.15 -24.76
C PHE A 469 40.61 -1.18 -25.48
N LEU A 470 41.56 -1.17 -26.41
CA LEU A 470 41.95 -2.35 -27.18
C LEU A 470 42.81 -3.33 -26.36
N GLU A 471 43.55 -2.86 -25.35
CA GLU A 471 44.32 -3.73 -24.45
C GLU A 471 43.43 -4.73 -23.69
N GLY A 472 42.22 -4.31 -23.29
CA GLY A 472 41.24 -5.14 -22.59
C GLY A 472 40.25 -5.87 -23.51
N PHE A 473 40.46 -5.89 -24.83
CA PHE A 473 39.43 -6.27 -25.82
C PHE A 473 38.68 -7.59 -25.54
N LYS A 474 39.38 -8.64 -25.09
CA LYS A 474 38.78 -9.96 -24.85
C LYS A 474 37.85 -10.00 -23.65
N ASP A 475 38.16 -9.21 -22.63
CA ASP A 475 37.41 -9.19 -21.37
C ASP A 475 36.17 -8.27 -21.47
N GLU A 476 36.07 -7.50 -22.54
CA GLU A 476 34.94 -6.61 -22.81
C GLU A 476 33.68 -7.33 -23.33
N ASN A 477 32.53 -6.69 -23.11
CA ASN A 477 31.26 -7.17 -23.68
C ASN A 477 31.25 -7.03 -25.22
N SER A 478 30.63 -7.99 -25.91
CA SER A 478 30.43 -7.98 -27.38
C SER A 478 29.96 -6.64 -27.96
N GLN A 479 29.09 -5.91 -27.26
CA GLN A 479 28.63 -4.59 -27.70
C GLN A 479 29.75 -3.54 -27.74
N VAL A 480 30.67 -3.58 -26.77
CA VAL A 480 31.83 -2.70 -26.67
C VAL A 480 32.85 -3.08 -27.75
N GLN A 481 33.08 -4.39 -27.94
CA GLN A 481 33.97 -4.91 -28.98
C GLN A 481 33.54 -4.50 -30.39
N LEU A 482 32.24 -4.65 -30.71
CA LEU A 482 31.65 -4.22 -31.98
C LEU A 482 31.83 -2.72 -32.21
N GLN A 483 31.61 -1.93 -31.16
CA GLN A 483 31.70 -0.48 -31.23
C GLN A 483 33.16 -0.01 -31.35
N LEU A 484 34.11 -0.70 -30.70
CA LEU A 484 35.54 -0.45 -30.79
C LEU A 484 36.09 -0.76 -32.18
N LEU A 485 35.73 -1.91 -32.75
CA LEU A 485 36.07 -2.26 -34.13
C LEU A 485 35.62 -1.14 -35.09
N THR A 486 34.37 -0.70 -34.96
CA THR A 486 33.82 0.37 -35.81
C THR A 486 34.52 1.71 -35.60
N ALA A 487 34.85 2.06 -34.35
CA ALA A 487 35.52 3.32 -34.02
C ALA A 487 36.96 3.37 -34.54
N ILE A 488 37.71 2.28 -34.44
CA ILE A 488 39.09 2.18 -34.95
C ILE A 488 39.09 2.24 -36.48
N VAL A 489 38.14 1.59 -37.16
CA VAL A 489 38.00 1.71 -38.63
C VAL A 489 37.67 3.15 -39.05
N LYS A 490 36.79 3.84 -38.31
CA LYS A 490 36.50 5.26 -38.55
C LYS A 490 37.74 6.13 -38.32
N LEU A 491 38.50 5.90 -37.25
CA LEU A 491 39.73 6.62 -36.96
C LEU A 491 40.71 6.50 -38.14
N PHE A 492 40.92 5.31 -38.67
CA PHE A 492 41.81 5.09 -39.82
C PHE A 492 41.33 5.76 -41.12
N LEU A 493 40.03 5.73 -41.42
CA LEU A 493 39.46 6.38 -42.60
C LEU A 493 39.52 7.92 -42.54
N LYS A 494 39.55 8.47 -41.31
CA LYS A 494 39.63 9.91 -41.03
C LYS A 494 41.09 10.40 -40.95
N LYS A 495 41.93 9.68 -40.20
CA LYS A 495 43.36 9.93 -39.97
C LYS A 495 44.17 8.70 -40.41
N PRO A 496 44.57 8.60 -41.68
CA PRO A 496 45.41 7.48 -42.17
C PRO A 496 46.89 7.71 -41.81
N THR A 497 47.19 7.78 -40.51
CA THR A 497 48.56 7.83 -39.97
C THR A 497 49.04 6.42 -39.58
N GLU A 498 50.34 6.29 -39.30
CA GLU A 498 50.98 5.00 -38.99
C GLU A 498 50.35 4.32 -37.75
N THR A 499 50.04 5.08 -36.70
CA THR A 499 49.42 4.58 -35.45
C THR A 499 48.01 3.97 -35.65
N PRO A 500 47.00 4.65 -36.24
CA PRO A 500 45.71 4.04 -36.61
C PRO A 500 45.81 2.83 -37.54
N GLN A 501 46.81 2.79 -38.43
CA GLN A 501 47.00 1.64 -39.33
C GLN A 501 47.42 0.38 -38.55
N GLU A 502 48.30 0.54 -37.56
CA GLU A 502 48.66 -0.54 -36.62
C GLU A 502 47.45 -0.98 -35.79
N LEU A 503 46.68 -0.03 -35.26
CA LEU A 503 45.48 -0.32 -34.46
C LEU A 503 44.41 -1.07 -35.26
N VAL A 504 44.12 -0.67 -36.50
CA VAL A 504 43.18 -1.39 -37.39
C VAL A 504 43.66 -2.81 -37.65
N THR A 505 44.94 -2.99 -37.92
CA THR A 505 45.51 -4.31 -38.19
C THR A 505 45.41 -5.21 -36.96
N ARG A 506 45.71 -4.67 -35.77
CA ARG A 506 45.62 -5.36 -34.50
C ARG A 506 44.18 -5.76 -34.17
N VAL A 507 43.22 -4.83 -34.24
CA VAL A 507 41.82 -5.15 -33.92
C VAL A 507 41.22 -6.15 -34.91
N LEU A 508 41.53 -6.05 -36.21
CA LEU A 508 41.05 -7.02 -37.20
C LEU A 508 41.63 -8.42 -36.95
N THR A 509 42.89 -8.52 -36.54
CA THR A 509 43.52 -9.80 -36.18
C THR A 509 42.85 -10.41 -34.94
N LEU A 510 42.64 -9.61 -33.88
CA LEU A 510 41.95 -10.04 -32.67
C LEU A 510 40.51 -10.52 -32.95
N VAL A 511 39.77 -9.78 -33.76
CA VAL A 511 38.38 -10.10 -34.13
C VAL A 511 38.29 -11.36 -34.99
N THR A 512 39.19 -11.54 -35.95
CA THR A 512 39.13 -12.65 -36.90
C THR A 512 39.68 -13.96 -36.35
N GLN A 513 40.71 -13.89 -35.49
CA GLN A 513 41.42 -15.08 -35.01
C GLN A 513 41.08 -15.46 -33.57
N GLU A 514 40.75 -14.49 -32.70
CA GLU A 514 40.68 -14.72 -31.26
C GLU A 514 39.28 -14.54 -30.66
N THR A 515 38.28 -14.13 -31.46
CA THR A 515 36.90 -13.93 -30.98
C THR A 515 35.96 -15.04 -31.41
N ASP A 516 35.13 -15.53 -30.49
CA ASP A 516 34.13 -16.59 -30.72
C ASP A 516 32.80 -16.10 -31.31
N ASN A 517 32.49 -14.81 -31.23
CA ASN A 517 31.23 -14.26 -31.72
C ASN A 517 31.22 -14.19 -33.27
N PRO A 518 30.30 -14.90 -33.97
CA PRO A 518 30.25 -14.91 -35.43
C PRO A 518 29.96 -13.54 -36.05
N ASP A 519 29.05 -12.74 -35.49
CA ASP A 519 28.72 -11.40 -36.01
C ASP A 519 29.93 -10.46 -35.93
N LEU A 520 30.66 -10.48 -34.81
CA LEU A 520 31.88 -9.68 -34.69
C LEU A 520 32.95 -10.12 -35.70
N ARG A 521 33.16 -11.44 -35.83
CA ARG A 521 34.13 -12.02 -36.76
C ARG A 521 33.81 -11.67 -38.22
N ASP A 522 32.55 -11.83 -38.62
CA ASP A 522 32.07 -11.53 -39.97
C ASP A 522 32.16 -10.04 -40.29
N ARG A 523 31.79 -9.16 -39.34
CA ARG A 523 32.03 -7.70 -39.50
C ARG A 523 33.50 -7.38 -39.65
N GLY A 524 34.39 -8.06 -38.92
CA GLY A 524 35.84 -7.97 -39.09
C GLY A 524 36.27 -8.32 -40.52
N TYR A 525 35.79 -9.44 -41.07
CA TYR A 525 36.07 -9.82 -42.45
C TYR A 525 35.51 -8.82 -43.47
N ILE A 526 34.29 -8.29 -43.25
CA ILE A 526 33.69 -7.27 -44.10
C ILE A 526 34.56 -6.01 -44.11
N TYR A 527 34.96 -5.51 -42.93
CA TYR A 527 35.85 -4.35 -42.85
C TYR A 527 37.20 -4.60 -43.51
N TRP A 528 37.81 -5.77 -43.28
CA TRP A 528 39.09 -6.13 -43.89
C TRP A 528 39.00 -6.18 -45.42
N ARG A 529 37.96 -6.82 -45.98
CA ARG A 529 37.73 -6.87 -47.43
C ARG A 529 37.44 -5.48 -48.00
N LEU A 530 36.62 -4.69 -47.32
CA LEU A 530 36.25 -3.35 -47.75
C LEU A 530 37.46 -2.42 -47.79
N LEU A 531 38.27 -2.40 -46.73
CA LEU A 531 39.49 -1.59 -46.63
C LEU A 531 40.59 -2.04 -47.60
N SER A 532 40.73 -3.35 -47.84
CA SER A 532 41.76 -3.88 -48.75
C SER A 532 41.40 -3.73 -50.23
N THR A 533 40.11 -3.70 -50.56
CA THR A 533 39.64 -3.61 -51.95
C THR A 533 39.55 -2.16 -52.42
N ASP A 534 38.85 -1.30 -51.68
CA ASP A 534 38.69 0.11 -52.03
C ASP A 534 38.48 0.98 -50.78
N PRO A 535 39.55 1.61 -50.26
CA PRO A 535 39.46 2.56 -49.14
C PRO A 535 38.55 3.76 -49.41
N LYS A 536 38.35 4.16 -50.68
CA LYS A 536 37.49 5.30 -51.02
C LYS A 536 36.02 4.92 -50.87
N ALA A 537 35.62 3.79 -51.45
CA ALA A 537 34.28 3.24 -51.23
C ALA A 537 34.04 2.93 -49.74
N ALA A 538 35.05 2.44 -49.02
CA ALA A 538 34.98 2.25 -47.58
C ALA A 538 34.66 3.55 -46.84
N LYS A 539 35.30 4.66 -47.24
CA LYS A 539 35.06 5.99 -46.67
C LYS A 539 33.63 6.45 -46.94
N GLU A 540 33.13 6.29 -48.16
CA GLU A 540 31.76 6.68 -48.52
C GLU A 540 30.70 5.90 -47.76
N VAL A 541 30.90 4.58 -47.55
CA VAL A 541 29.93 3.73 -46.84
C VAL A 541 30.00 3.92 -45.33
N VAL A 542 31.20 3.91 -44.74
CA VAL A 542 31.38 3.89 -43.28
C VAL A 542 31.18 5.28 -42.67
N LEU A 543 31.55 6.34 -43.39
CA LEU A 543 31.35 7.73 -42.96
C LEU A 543 30.08 8.36 -43.55
N ALA A 544 29.19 7.56 -44.14
CA ALA A 544 27.89 8.03 -44.60
C ALA A 544 27.11 8.69 -43.46
N GLU A 545 26.41 9.78 -43.78
CA GLU A 545 25.53 10.45 -42.83
C GLU A 545 24.37 9.53 -42.46
N LYS A 546 24.15 9.35 -41.14
CA LYS A 546 23.12 8.45 -40.62
C LYS A 546 21.82 9.22 -40.40
N PRO A 547 20.65 8.58 -40.58
CA PRO A 547 19.37 9.19 -40.25
C PRO A 547 19.34 9.70 -38.80
N LEU A 548 18.79 10.89 -38.61
CA LEU A 548 18.62 11.50 -37.30
C LEU A 548 17.66 10.66 -36.45
N ILE A 549 17.92 10.57 -35.15
CA ILE A 549 17.01 9.91 -34.22
C ILE A 549 15.74 10.75 -34.00
N SER A 550 14.59 10.09 -33.82
CA SER A 550 13.35 10.71 -33.36
C SER A 550 12.88 10.03 -32.06
N GLU A 551 12.16 10.78 -31.23
CA GLU A 551 11.55 10.27 -29.99
C GLU A 551 10.41 9.26 -30.28
N GLU A 552 9.96 9.16 -31.53
CA GLU A 552 8.87 8.28 -31.97
C GLU A 552 9.15 6.79 -31.74
N THR A 553 10.40 6.43 -31.46
CA THR A 553 10.84 5.06 -31.16
C THR A 553 10.18 4.47 -29.90
N ASP A 554 9.72 5.32 -28.96
CA ASP A 554 9.03 4.93 -27.72
C ASP A 554 7.48 5.09 -27.81
N LEU A 555 6.94 5.33 -29.01
CA LEU A 555 5.50 5.36 -29.25
C LEU A 555 4.97 3.96 -29.55
N LEU A 556 3.76 3.67 -29.08
CA LEU A 556 3.03 2.49 -29.52
C LEU A 556 2.67 2.65 -31.01
N GLU A 557 2.69 1.53 -31.74
CA GLU A 557 2.18 1.50 -33.10
C GLU A 557 0.72 2.02 -33.12
N PRO A 558 0.34 2.92 -34.03
CA PRO A 558 -0.99 3.52 -34.03
C PRO A 558 -2.14 2.51 -34.05
N THR A 559 -1.98 1.42 -34.80
CA THR A 559 -2.97 0.31 -34.88
C THR A 559 -3.15 -0.39 -33.54
N LEU A 560 -2.04 -0.68 -32.84
CA LEU A 560 -2.04 -1.27 -31.50
C LEU A 560 -2.61 -0.31 -30.47
N LEU A 561 -2.29 0.99 -30.56
CA LEU A 561 -2.87 2.01 -29.70
C LEU A 561 -4.39 2.03 -29.85
N ASP A 562 -4.91 2.00 -31.07
CA ASP A 562 -6.34 2.01 -31.36
C ASP A 562 -7.06 0.78 -30.79
N GLU A 563 -6.44 -0.40 -30.90
CA GLU A 563 -6.92 -1.61 -30.24
C GLU A 563 -6.93 -1.46 -28.71
N LEU A 564 -5.84 -0.97 -28.12
CA LEU A 564 -5.71 -0.81 -26.67
C LEU A 564 -6.67 0.24 -26.08
N ILE A 565 -7.04 1.28 -26.83
CA ILE A 565 -8.08 2.24 -26.41
C ILE A 565 -9.43 1.54 -26.20
N CYS A 566 -9.76 0.54 -27.02
CA CYS A 566 -10.97 -0.28 -26.84
C CYS A 566 -10.93 -1.13 -25.56
N HIS A 567 -9.74 -1.30 -24.98
CA HIS A 567 -9.47 -2.10 -23.81
C HIS A 567 -9.16 -1.28 -22.55
N ILE A 568 -9.37 0.05 -22.54
CA ILE A 568 -9.12 0.91 -21.36
C ILE A 568 -9.81 0.35 -20.10
N GLY A 569 -9.11 0.32 -18.97
CA GLY A 569 -9.65 -0.25 -17.72
C GLY A 569 -9.69 -1.79 -17.68
N THR A 570 -9.13 -2.48 -18.69
CA THR A 570 -8.89 -3.93 -18.65
C THR A 570 -7.41 -4.25 -18.48
N LEU A 571 -7.06 -5.52 -18.25
CA LEU A 571 -5.66 -5.92 -18.09
C LEU A 571 -4.80 -5.62 -19.33
N ALA A 572 -5.36 -5.76 -20.55
CA ALA A 572 -4.62 -5.49 -21.78
C ALA A 572 -4.11 -4.05 -21.87
N SER A 573 -4.94 -3.07 -21.47
CA SER A 573 -4.53 -1.65 -21.46
C SER A 573 -3.57 -1.31 -20.32
N VAL A 574 -3.53 -2.09 -19.23
CA VAL A 574 -2.54 -1.90 -18.17
C VAL A 574 -1.18 -2.47 -18.59
N TYR A 575 -1.17 -3.64 -19.23
CA TYR A 575 0.07 -4.27 -19.71
C TYR A 575 0.65 -3.64 -20.99
N HIS A 576 -0.10 -2.76 -21.68
CA HIS A 576 0.25 -2.23 -23.02
C HIS A 576 0.56 -3.36 -24.01
N LYS A 577 -0.20 -4.45 -23.93
CA LYS A 577 -0.07 -5.63 -24.79
C LYS A 577 -1.44 -6.05 -25.29
N PRO A 578 -1.56 -6.50 -26.54
CA PRO A 578 -2.82 -6.99 -27.04
C PRO A 578 -3.26 -8.23 -26.25
N PRO A 579 -4.57 -8.47 -26.06
CA PRO A 579 -5.07 -9.64 -25.33
C PRO A 579 -4.50 -10.97 -25.83
N ASN A 580 -4.28 -11.07 -27.14
CA ASN A 580 -3.73 -12.26 -27.81
C ASN A 580 -2.29 -12.59 -27.37
N ALA A 581 -1.54 -11.65 -26.80
CA ALA A 581 -0.16 -11.88 -26.38
C ALA A 581 -0.03 -12.66 -25.06
N PHE A 582 -1.10 -12.78 -24.27
CA PHE A 582 -1.07 -13.42 -22.95
C PHE A 582 -2.23 -14.39 -22.70
N VAL A 583 -3.08 -14.64 -23.71
CA VAL A 583 -4.13 -15.65 -23.68
C VAL A 583 -3.95 -16.58 -24.88
N GLU A 584 -3.41 -17.78 -24.65
CA GLU A 584 -3.32 -18.83 -25.67
C GLU A 584 -4.67 -19.56 -25.79
N GLY A 585 -5.19 -19.70 -27.02
CA GLY A 585 -6.27 -20.67 -27.31
C GLY A 585 -7.70 -20.12 -27.44
N ARG A 586 -7.94 -18.81 -27.44
CA ARG A 586 -9.23 -18.21 -27.84
C ARG A 586 -8.98 -17.07 -28.83
N HIS A 587 -9.64 -17.11 -29.98
CA HIS A 587 -9.64 -15.98 -30.93
C HIS A 587 -10.27 -14.77 -30.25
N ALA A 588 -9.49 -13.93 -29.55
CA ALA A 588 -10.01 -12.64 -29.11
C ALA A 588 -10.34 -11.84 -30.36
N LEU A 589 -11.60 -11.43 -30.48
CA LEU A 589 -12.05 -10.55 -31.56
C LEU A 589 -11.17 -9.29 -31.55
N LYS A 590 -10.47 -9.03 -32.65
CA LYS A 590 -9.76 -7.76 -32.85
C LYS A 590 -10.80 -6.64 -32.78
N LYS A 591 -10.76 -5.83 -31.71
CA LYS A 591 -11.59 -4.64 -31.58
C LYS A 591 -10.81 -3.46 -32.15
N SER A 592 -11.31 -2.86 -33.22
CA SER A 592 -10.74 -1.62 -33.78
C SER A 592 -11.63 -0.44 -33.47
N LEU A 593 -11.03 0.75 -33.42
CA LEU A 593 -11.79 1.99 -33.41
C LEU A 593 -12.51 2.19 -34.76
N PRO A 594 -13.62 2.95 -34.78
CA PRO A 594 -14.30 3.29 -36.03
C PRO A 594 -13.40 4.13 -36.95
N PRO A 595 -13.47 3.97 -38.29
CA PRO A 595 -12.70 4.79 -39.22
C PRO A 595 -13.10 6.27 -39.08
N ARG A 596 -12.11 7.16 -39.04
CA ARG A 596 -12.32 8.61 -38.91
C ARG A 596 -13.14 9.14 -40.09
N LEU A 597 -14.24 9.84 -39.80
CA LEU A 597 -14.95 10.63 -40.80
C LEU A 597 -14.06 11.80 -41.23
N GLY A 598 -13.47 11.71 -42.43
CA GLY A 598 -12.71 12.80 -43.06
C GLY A 598 -11.19 12.62 -43.15
N GLY A 599 -10.66 11.39 -43.06
CA GLY A 599 -9.29 11.10 -43.52
C GLY A 599 -9.28 10.95 -45.05
N ASP A 600 -8.60 11.85 -45.75
CA ASP A 600 -8.23 11.66 -47.16
C ASP A 600 -7.31 10.43 -47.28
N ASP A 601 -7.88 9.25 -47.45
CA ASP A 601 -7.21 8.08 -48.02
C ASP A 601 -8.09 7.56 -49.15
N ASP A 602 -7.72 7.97 -50.37
CA ASP A 602 -8.33 7.63 -51.65
C ASP A 602 -7.90 6.22 -52.05
N GLU A 603 -8.65 5.18 -51.67
CA GLU A 603 -8.64 3.90 -52.40
C GLU A 603 -10.08 3.36 -52.53
N THR A 604 -10.55 3.35 -53.78
CA THR A 604 -11.84 2.84 -54.26
C THR A 604 -12.14 1.39 -53.83
N PRO A 605 -13.38 1.05 -53.42
CA PRO A 605 -13.76 -0.33 -53.18
C PRO A 605 -14.15 -1.01 -54.51
N GLY A 606 -13.34 -1.97 -54.95
CA GLY A 606 -13.69 -2.91 -56.01
C GLY A 606 -14.50 -4.09 -55.47
N ASP A 607 -15.63 -4.36 -56.10
CA ASP A 607 -16.48 -5.54 -55.92
C ASP A 607 -15.68 -6.86 -56.03
N ASP A 608 -15.95 -7.85 -55.17
CA ASP A 608 -16.25 -9.20 -55.64
C ASP A 608 -16.82 -10.15 -54.56
N ILE A 609 -17.69 -11.04 -55.05
CA ILE A 609 -18.62 -11.93 -54.37
C ILE A 609 -18.04 -13.37 -54.28
N LEU A 610 -18.30 -14.06 -53.15
CA LEU A 610 -18.39 -15.53 -52.88
C LEU A 610 -17.49 -16.51 -53.68
N THR A 611 -16.76 -17.40 -52.98
CA THR A 611 -16.94 -18.88 -53.06
C THR A 611 -15.99 -19.68 -52.15
N THR A 612 -16.49 -20.85 -51.74
CA THR A 612 -15.97 -21.88 -50.83
C THR A 612 -15.00 -22.90 -51.47
N ASN A 613 -14.17 -23.51 -50.62
CA ASN A 613 -13.62 -24.89 -50.63
C ASN A 613 -12.21 -25.22 -51.19
N ASN A 614 -11.51 -25.96 -50.31
CA ASN A 614 -10.55 -27.06 -50.46
C ASN A 614 -9.03 -26.82 -50.55
N HIS A 615 -8.35 -27.55 -49.65
CA HIS A 615 -6.92 -27.73 -49.45
C HIS A 615 -6.24 -28.47 -50.62
N GLN A 616 -5.05 -28.04 -51.07
CA GLN A 616 -3.73 -28.62 -50.72
C GLN A 616 -2.64 -28.14 -51.70
N GLN A 617 -1.62 -27.49 -51.13
CA GLN A 617 -0.21 -27.40 -51.56
C GLN A 617 0.12 -27.07 -53.03
N GLN A 618 0.52 -25.81 -53.26
CA GLN A 618 1.71 -25.55 -54.05
C GLN A 618 2.45 -24.31 -53.50
N GLN A 619 3.64 -24.58 -52.97
CA GLN A 619 4.63 -23.58 -52.58
C GLN A 619 5.00 -22.73 -53.80
N SER A 620 4.50 -21.50 -53.84
CA SER A 620 5.19 -20.38 -54.46
C SER A 620 6.15 -19.79 -53.42
N VAL A 621 7.43 -19.91 -53.72
CA VAL A 621 8.56 -19.38 -52.99
C VAL A 621 8.42 -17.85 -52.87
N VAL A 622 8.03 -17.37 -51.69
CA VAL A 622 8.48 -16.09 -51.12
C VAL A 622 9.07 -16.41 -49.76
N ILE A 623 10.35 -16.75 -49.86
CA ILE A 623 11.44 -16.63 -48.89
C ILE A 623 11.04 -15.78 -47.68
N GLY A 624 10.90 -16.43 -46.52
CA GLY A 624 11.16 -15.77 -45.24
C GLY A 624 12.64 -15.42 -45.19
N GLY A 625 12.96 -14.15 -45.46
CA GLY A 625 14.18 -13.49 -45.04
C GLY A 625 13.80 -12.31 -44.14
N ASN A 626 14.46 -11.93 -43.06
CA ASN A 626 15.78 -12.26 -42.50
C ASN A 626 16.78 -12.89 -43.45
N VAL A 627 17.36 -12.07 -44.33
CA VAL A 627 18.71 -12.30 -44.83
C VAL A 627 19.45 -10.95 -44.81
N GLY A 628 20.69 -10.88 -44.32
CA GLY A 628 21.64 -11.96 -44.04
C GLY A 628 22.32 -11.87 -42.68
N SER A 629 22.82 -12.92 -42.03
CA SER A 629 23.15 -14.33 -42.36
C SER A 629 23.90 -14.57 -43.68
N LEU A 630 25.03 -15.29 -43.62
CA LEU A 630 25.51 -16.20 -44.66
C LEU A 630 26.74 -16.99 -44.15
N ILE A 631 26.61 -18.31 -43.99
CA ILE A 631 27.39 -19.36 -44.70
C ILE A 631 27.23 -20.74 -44.02
N ASP A 632 26.65 -21.63 -44.85
CA ASP A 632 26.79 -23.07 -45.05
C ASP A 632 26.42 -24.15 -44.01
N ASP A 633 25.36 -24.86 -44.42
CA ASP A 633 25.10 -26.29 -44.36
C ASP A 633 26.32 -27.21 -44.57
N SER A 634 26.28 -28.41 -43.98
CA SER A 634 26.06 -29.66 -44.73
C SER A 634 26.16 -30.91 -43.85
N ASP A 635 25.06 -31.68 -43.87
CA ASP A 635 24.91 -33.15 -43.90
C ASP A 635 25.83 -34.07 -43.05
N ILE A 636 25.23 -35.14 -42.49
CA ILE A 636 25.53 -36.55 -42.87
C ILE A 636 25.06 -37.59 -41.79
N PHE A 637 24.22 -38.55 -42.26
CA PHE A 637 23.88 -39.91 -41.75
C PHE A 637 22.96 -40.15 -40.51
N GLY A 638 21.81 -40.81 -40.75
CA GLY A 638 21.25 -41.86 -39.86
C GLY A 638 21.87 -43.23 -40.15
N PRO A 639 21.33 -44.41 -39.74
CA PRO A 639 20.38 -44.76 -38.67
C PRO A 639 20.97 -45.78 -37.63
N MET A 640 20.19 -46.08 -36.58
CA MET A 640 20.28 -47.20 -35.57
C MET A 640 20.99 -48.50 -36.04
N PRO A 641 21.63 -49.35 -35.17
CA PRO A 641 20.91 -50.10 -34.12
C PRO A 641 21.69 -50.67 -32.86
N THR A 642 20.91 -50.87 -31.78
CA THR A 642 20.82 -52.02 -30.83
C THR A 642 21.98 -52.56 -29.96
N THR A 643 21.60 -52.80 -28.68
CA THR A 643 21.97 -53.88 -27.72
C THR A 643 23.35 -53.82 -27.05
N SER A 644 23.53 -54.02 -25.73
CA SER A 644 22.87 -54.95 -24.79
C SER A 644 23.17 -54.64 -23.31
N TYR A 645 22.14 -54.83 -22.46
CA TYR A 645 22.06 -55.37 -21.07
C TYR A 645 23.26 -55.22 -20.09
N SER A 646 23.11 -54.83 -18.81
CA SER A 646 22.28 -55.51 -17.79
C SER A 646 22.07 -54.70 -16.48
N THR A 647 20.82 -54.71 -15.97
CA THR A 647 20.32 -54.81 -14.56
C THR A 647 21.17 -54.27 -13.39
N THR A 648 20.68 -53.42 -12.48
CA THR A 648 19.56 -53.64 -11.53
C THR A 648 19.08 -52.32 -10.87
N ASN A 649 17.89 -52.40 -10.25
CA ASN A 649 17.26 -51.50 -9.26
C ASN A 649 16.28 -50.43 -9.77
N THR A 650 15.02 -50.78 -9.55
CA THR A 650 13.78 -50.01 -9.68
C THR A 650 13.68 -48.85 -8.70
N VAL A 651 13.54 -47.62 -9.20
CA VAL A 651 12.74 -46.55 -8.56
C VAL A 651 11.86 -45.94 -9.66
N GLY A 652 10.55 -46.11 -9.50
CA GLY A 652 9.53 -45.65 -10.43
C GLY A 652 9.29 -44.15 -10.32
N GLN A 653 9.11 -43.56 -11.50
CA GLN A 653 8.45 -42.30 -11.84
C GLN A 653 7.59 -41.65 -10.74
N GLN A 654 7.91 -40.40 -10.40
CA GLN A 654 6.90 -39.43 -9.98
C GLN A 654 6.87 -38.28 -11.00
N GLN A 655 5.77 -38.26 -11.74
CA GLN A 655 5.34 -37.17 -12.60
C GLN A 655 5.05 -35.93 -11.75
N GLN A 656 5.59 -34.79 -12.15
CA GLN A 656 5.14 -33.47 -11.72
C GLN A 656 3.82 -33.14 -12.43
N PRO A 657 2.75 -32.72 -11.71
CA PRO A 657 1.65 -32.02 -12.31
C PRO A 657 1.85 -30.50 -12.24
N SER A 658 1.59 -29.89 -13.38
CA SER A 658 1.57 -28.47 -13.70
C SER A 658 0.56 -27.71 -12.83
N ALA A 659 0.98 -26.56 -12.29
CA ALA A 659 0.15 -25.65 -11.52
C ALA A 659 -0.82 -24.88 -12.43
N VAL A 660 -2.12 -24.98 -12.14
CA VAL A 660 -3.20 -24.21 -12.76
C VAL A 660 -3.57 -23.06 -11.81
N PRO A 661 -3.77 -21.81 -12.27
CA PRO A 661 -4.14 -20.69 -11.39
C PRO A 661 -5.55 -20.87 -10.80
N ASN A 662 -5.66 -20.73 -9.47
CA ASN A 662 -6.92 -20.78 -8.72
C ASN A 662 -7.76 -19.51 -8.98
N LEU A 663 -8.91 -19.68 -9.66
CA LEU A 663 -9.93 -18.65 -9.95
C LEU A 663 -11.15 -18.72 -9.00
N LEU A 664 -11.00 -19.30 -7.81
CA LEU A 664 -12.11 -19.57 -6.87
C LEU A 664 -12.28 -18.51 -5.76
N ASP A 665 -11.33 -17.59 -5.58
CA ASP A 665 -11.33 -16.66 -4.44
C ASP A 665 -12.22 -15.42 -4.65
N ASP A 666 -12.51 -15.02 -5.90
CA ASP A 666 -13.32 -13.81 -6.17
C ASP A 666 -14.83 -14.01 -5.95
N GLU A 667 -15.37 -15.23 -6.09
CA GLU A 667 -16.80 -15.50 -5.86
C GLU A 667 -17.16 -15.66 -4.36
N LEU A 668 -16.19 -15.89 -3.47
CA LEU A 668 -16.40 -16.09 -2.02
C LEU A 668 -16.68 -14.80 -1.25
N SER A 669 -16.21 -13.65 -1.76
CA SER A 669 -16.47 -12.33 -1.17
C SER A 669 -17.96 -11.92 -1.24
N SER A 670 -18.70 -12.44 -2.23
CA SER A 670 -20.15 -12.23 -2.37
C SER A 670 -21.00 -13.04 -1.37
N ILE A 671 -20.39 -14.00 -0.66
CA ILE A 671 -21.08 -14.94 0.24
C ILE A 671 -21.18 -14.40 1.67
N LEU A 672 -20.35 -13.41 2.05
CA LEU A 672 -20.25 -12.88 3.42
C LEU A 672 -20.35 -11.33 3.42
N GLY A 673 -21.57 -10.80 3.30
CA GLY A 673 -21.90 -9.39 3.55
C GLY A 673 -22.98 -9.24 4.64
N PRO A 674 -22.94 -8.16 5.46
CA PRO A 674 -23.64 -8.06 6.75
C PRO A 674 -25.12 -7.63 6.62
N ASP A 675 -25.83 -7.83 7.73
CA ASP A 675 -27.25 -7.59 7.96
C ASP A 675 -27.84 -6.30 7.37
N MET A 676 -29.03 -6.44 6.77
CA MET A 676 -29.92 -5.34 6.43
C MET A 676 -30.52 -4.72 7.69
N ASN A 677 -30.29 -3.42 7.91
CA ASN A 677 -31.15 -2.58 8.75
C ASN A 677 -31.90 -1.59 7.84
N ILE A 678 -33.21 -1.78 7.72
CA ILE A 678 -34.14 -0.89 7.02
C ILE A 678 -34.65 0.15 8.02
N GLY A 679 -34.43 1.43 7.72
CA GLY A 679 -35.04 2.55 8.45
C GLY A 679 -34.71 3.88 7.78
N GLY A 680 -35.64 4.39 6.98
CA GLY A 680 -35.49 5.66 6.27
C GLY A 680 -35.67 6.90 7.14
N ALA A 681 -35.04 8.00 6.75
CA ALA A 681 -35.52 9.36 6.98
C ALA A 681 -34.85 10.32 5.99
N GLN A 682 -35.69 11.11 5.31
CA GLN A 682 -35.34 12.19 4.40
C GLN A 682 -34.55 13.29 5.12
N THR A 683 -33.57 13.89 4.46
CA THR A 683 -32.99 15.18 4.84
C THR A 683 -33.24 16.23 3.74
N PRO A 684 -33.77 17.41 4.08
CA PRO A 684 -34.06 18.47 3.14
C PRO A 684 -32.81 19.32 2.83
N GLN A 685 -32.69 19.75 1.57
CA GLN A 685 -31.85 20.89 1.16
C GLN A 685 -32.42 22.20 1.73
N PRO A 686 -31.56 23.22 1.95
CA PRO A 686 -31.98 24.58 1.69
C PRO A 686 -31.03 25.35 0.76
N GLN A 687 -31.68 26.07 -0.16
CA GLN A 687 -31.14 27.05 -1.10
C GLN A 687 -30.58 28.30 -0.41
N MET A 688 -29.74 29.02 -1.16
CA MET A 688 -29.33 30.41 -0.87
C MET A 688 -30.49 31.41 -1.03
N PRO A 689 -30.39 32.58 -0.39
CA PRO A 689 -30.84 33.83 -0.99
C PRO A 689 -29.74 34.91 -1.06
N ILE A 690 -29.79 35.66 -2.16
CA ILE A 690 -29.00 36.86 -2.50
C ILE A 690 -29.68 38.09 -1.90
N MET A 691 -28.94 39.06 -1.30
CA MET A 691 -29.10 40.52 -1.54
C MET A 691 -28.03 41.41 -0.85
N ASN A 692 -27.25 42.11 -1.69
CA ASN A 692 -26.81 43.52 -1.72
C ASN A 692 -26.34 44.37 -0.50
N THR A 693 -25.18 45.03 -0.77
CA THR A 693 -24.83 46.48 -0.71
C THR A 693 -24.09 47.12 0.48
N ALA A 694 -22.93 47.72 0.12
CA ALA A 694 -22.37 49.04 0.52
C ALA A 694 -21.79 49.18 1.96
N THR A 695 -20.70 49.88 2.32
CA THR A 695 -19.85 50.94 1.69
C THR A 695 -18.69 51.27 2.66
N THR A 696 -17.47 51.58 2.14
CA THR A 696 -16.44 52.60 2.58
C THR A 696 -16.06 52.76 4.08
N THR A 697 -14.82 53.06 4.55
CA THR A 697 -13.66 53.88 4.09
C THR A 697 -12.58 53.92 5.20
N THR A 698 -11.27 54.00 4.83
CA THR A 698 -10.11 54.77 5.43
C THR A 698 -9.83 54.74 6.95
N SER A 699 -8.63 54.81 7.55
CA SER A 699 -7.23 55.15 7.19
C SER A 699 -6.29 54.91 8.41
N LEU A 700 -4.98 54.76 8.17
CA LEU A 700 -3.77 54.69 9.05
C LEU A 700 -3.66 55.81 10.15
N PRO A 701 -2.63 55.92 11.06
CA PRO A 701 -1.26 55.29 11.13
C PRO A 701 -0.59 55.03 12.53
N MET A 702 0.61 54.40 12.49
CA MET A 702 1.90 54.64 13.22
C MET A 702 2.14 54.45 14.75
N SER A 703 3.21 53.68 15.04
CA SER A 703 4.45 53.99 15.84
C SER A 703 4.83 53.07 17.03
N GLN A 704 6.10 52.64 16.99
CA GLN A 704 6.90 51.86 17.97
C GLN A 704 7.62 52.81 18.97
N PRO A 705 8.12 52.37 20.16
CA PRO A 705 9.45 51.70 20.27
C PRO A 705 9.65 50.70 21.47
N ALA A 706 10.86 50.10 21.51
CA ALA A 706 11.32 48.92 22.27
C ALA A 706 12.00 49.16 23.66
N LYS A 707 12.23 48.05 24.43
CA LYS A 707 13.35 47.70 25.40
C LYS A 707 12.90 46.53 26.34
N SER A 708 13.52 45.36 26.53
CA SER A 708 14.86 44.86 26.94
C SER A 708 14.95 44.34 28.41
N GLY A 709 15.03 43.00 28.59
CA GLY A 709 15.85 42.22 29.55
C GLY A 709 15.55 42.18 31.08
N ASN A 710 15.28 40.99 31.65
CA ASN A 710 16.19 40.23 32.54
C ASN A 710 15.52 39.05 33.28
N LEU A 711 16.13 37.85 33.15
CA LEU A 711 16.01 36.67 33.99
C LEU A 711 16.85 36.88 35.26
N LEU A 712 16.38 36.46 36.46
CA LEU A 712 17.18 35.89 37.58
C LEU A 712 16.43 35.70 38.93
N ASP A 713 15.09 35.70 39.01
CA ASP A 713 14.40 35.74 40.31
C ASP A 713 13.58 34.49 40.72
N ASP A 714 13.56 33.42 39.93
CA ASP A 714 12.62 32.30 40.17
C ASP A 714 13.31 30.97 40.57
N LEU A 715 14.56 31.02 41.05
CA LEU A 715 15.39 29.84 41.30
C LEU A 715 15.48 29.36 42.77
N PHE A 716 15.03 30.12 43.76
CA PHE A 716 15.10 29.66 45.17
C PHE A 716 13.96 30.22 46.03
N GLY A 717 12.98 29.37 46.37
CA GLY A 717 12.00 29.67 47.41
C GLY A 717 10.94 28.59 47.58
N ASP A 718 11.23 27.55 48.37
CA ASP A 718 10.89 27.56 49.80
C ASP A 718 10.66 26.13 50.33
N LEU A 719 11.65 25.63 51.06
CA LEU A 719 11.53 24.53 52.03
C LEU A 719 11.77 25.19 53.39
N ASN A 720 10.76 25.24 54.27
CA ASN A 720 11.06 25.31 55.70
C ASN A 720 9.98 24.70 56.61
N LEU A 721 10.46 23.87 57.54
CA LEU A 721 9.78 23.33 58.72
C LEU A 721 9.78 24.35 59.86
N GLY A 722 8.71 24.40 60.65
CA GLY A 722 8.74 25.00 62.00
C GLY A 722 7.35 25.33 62.55
N GLY A 723 6.92 24.62 63.58
CA GLY A 723 5.56 24.69 64.13
C GLY A 723 5.22 25.92 64.98
N GLY A 724 3.92 26.14 65.18
CA GLY A 724 3.38 27.08 66.17
C GLY A 724 2.03 27.68 65.79
N GLY A 725 0.95 27.03 66.23
CA GLY A 725 -0.46 27.46 66.33
C GLY A 725 -0.97 28.77 65.69
N GLY A 726 -2.01 28.62 64.86
CA GLY A 726 -2.93 29.70 64.49
C GLY A 726 -3.57 29.42 63.12
N GLY A 727 -4.89 29.23 63.08
CA GLY A 727 -5.60 28.62 61.96
C GLY A 727 -5.41 29.29 60.59
N LEU A 728 -5.14 28.44 59.59
CA LEU A 728 -5.14 28.80 58.18
C LEU A 728 -6.37 28.20 57.50
N SER A 729 -7.26 29.10 57.06
CA SER A 729 -8.29 28.86 56.06
C SER A 729 -7.62 28.64 54.70
N TYR A 730 -7.71 27.42 54.15
CA TYR A 730 -7.36 27.13 52.77
C TYR A 730 -8.60 27.28 51.87
N SER A 731 -8.56 28.23 50.93
CA SER A 731 -9.47 28.24 49.79
C SER A 731 -8.70 28.36 48.47
N SER A 732 -8.55 27.23 47.77
CA SER A 732 -8.64 27.14 46.30
C SER A 732 -8.53 25.67 45.90
N THR A 733 -9.69 25.08 45.59
CA THR A 733 -9.85 23.70 45.10
C THR A 733 -9.39 23.62 43.64
N ASN A 734 -8.23 23.04 43.37
CA ASN A 734 -7.81 22.72 42.00
C ASN A 734 -8.62 21.51 41.48
N THR A 735 -9.60 21.77 40.60
CA THR A 735 -10.28 20.73 39.81
C THR A 735 -9.35 20.24 38.69
N PHE A 736 -9.37 18.94 38.39
CA PHE A 736 -8.56 18.34 37.33
C PHE A 736 -8.88 18.95 35.95
N ALA A 737 -7.84 19.34 35.20
CA ALA A 737 -7.94 19.82 33.83
C ALA A 737 -6.92 19.07 32.95
N LEU A 738 -7.33 18.68 31.75
CA LEU A 738 -6.43 18.03 30.80
C LEU A 738 -5.48 19.06 30.17
N PRO A 739 -4.26 18.66 29.78
CA PRO A 739 -3.36 19.51 28.99
C PRO A 739 -4.03 20.03 27.72
N LYS A 740 -3.57 21.19 27.23
CA LYS A 740 -4.13 21.79 26.01
C LYS A 740 -3.69 21.02 24.77
N ASP A 741 -4.64 20.75 23.88
CA ASP A 741 -4.44 20.05 22.62
C ASP A 741 -4.53 21.01 21.43
N VAL A 742 -3.84 20.71 20.33
CA VAL A 742 -3.93 21.51 19.09
C VAL A 742 -5.27 21.23 18.40
N TRP A 743 -6.20 22.19 18.43
CA TRP A 743 -7.52 22.08 17.79
C TRP A 743 -7.52 22.55 16.34
N LEU A 744 -6.71 23.55 16.01
CA LEU A 744 -6.52 24.04 14.64
C LEU A 744 -5.02 24.25 14.40
N SER A 745 -4.43 23.58 13.40
CA SER A 745 -3.02 23.78 13.05
C SER A 745 -2.84 24.99 12.14
N ALA A 746 -1.66 25.64 12.22
CA ALA A 746 -1.33 26.79 11.38
C ALA A 746 -1.48 26.52 9.87
N GLN A 747 -1.24 25.28 9.42
CA GLN A 747 -1.41 24.90 8.01
C GLN A 747 -2.88 24.96 7.57
N LYS A 748 -3.80 24.47 8.41
CA LYS A 748 -5.25 24.46 8.11
C LYS A 748 -5.90 25.81 8.38
N GLY A 749 -5.38 26.58 9.35
CA GLY A 749 -5.87 27.91 9.71
C GLY A 749 -5.28 29.07 8.90
N LYS A 750 -4.67 28.82 7.74
CA LYS A 750 -3.98 29.85 6.92
C LYS A 750 -3.04 30.74 7.75
N GLY A 751 -2.30 30.12 8.65
CA GLY A 751 -1.38 30.75 9.60
C GLY A 751 -1.94 30.92 11.02
N LEU A 752 -3.25 30.77 11.27
CA LEU A 752 -3.81 30.72 12.62
C LEU A 752 -3.68 29.32 13.23
N GLU A 753 -3.09 29.23 14.41
CA GLU A 753 -3.05 28.02 15.23
C GLU A 753 -3.85 28.24 16.51
N ILE A 754 -4.68 27.26 16.88
CA ILE A 754 -5.51 27.28 18.09
C ILE A 754 -5.20 26.02 18.90
N ILE A 755 -4.78 26.22 20.15
CA ILE A 755 -4.48 25.17 21.12
C ILE A 755 -5.43 25.34 22.31
N GLY A 756 -6.17 24.32 22.73
CA GLY A 756 -7.16 24.50 23.78
C GLY A 756 -7.46 23.27 24.63
N THR A 757 -8.13 23.48 25.76
CA THR A 757 -8.64 22.44 26.65
C THR A 757 -10.00 22.82 27.23
N PHE A 758 -10.67 21.85 27.83
CA PHE A 758 -11.89 22.07 28.60
C PHE A 758 -11.63 21.74 30.07
N ALA A 759 -12.05 22.64 30.96
CA ALA A 759 -11.97 22.44 32.39
C ALA A 759 -13.30 22.80 33.05
N ARG A 760 -13.53 22.26 34.24
CA ARG A 760 -14.63 22.69 35.10
C ARG A 760 -14.05 23.53 36.23
N ARG A 761 -14.30 24.84 36.25
CA ARG A 761 -13.84 25.76 37.30
C ARG A 761 -15.05 26.39 37.98
N ASN A 762 -15.09 26.42 39.31
CA ASN A 762 -16.20 26.99 40.09
C ASN A 762 -17.59 26.50 39.63
N ASN A 763 -17.70 25.19 39.35
CA ASN A 763 -18.92 24.54 38.86
C ASN A 763 -19.45 25.03 37.49
N GLN A 764 -18.65 25.77 36.73
CA GLN A 764 -18.93 26.17 35.35
C GLN A 764 -17.97 25.47 34.39
N ILE A 765 -18.45 25.20 33.17
CA ILE A 765 -17.62 24.63 32.11
C ILE A 765 -16.88 25.79 31.44
N VAL A 766 -15.56 25.70 31.36
CA VAL A 766 -14.71 26.71 30.70
C VAL A 766 -13.91 26.07 29.57
N MET A 767 -13.85 26.78 28.45
CA MET A 767 -13.03 26.47 27.29
C MET A 767 -11.81 27.40 27.33
N GLU A 768 -10.63 26.84 27.56
CA GLU A 768 -9.37 27.60 27.60
C GLU A 768 -8.67 27.46 26.24
N MET A 769 -8.27 28.57 25.62
CA MET A 769 -7.72 28.60 24.26
C MET A 769 -6.50 29.52 24.17
N ASP A 770 -5.50 29.09 23.41
CA ASP A 770 -4.33 29.86 23.02
C ASP A 770 -4.36 30.02 21.50
N PHE A 771 -4.42 31.27 21.06
CA PHE A 771 -4.38 31.65 19.65
C PHE A 771 -2.95 32.07 19.30
N SER A 772 -2.37 31.48 18.26
CA SER A 772 -1.04 31.81 17.74
C SER A 772 -1.13 32.20 16.28
N ASN A 773 -0.60 33.38 15.91
CA ASN A 773 -0.54 33.82 14.53
C ASN A 773 0.85 33.52 13.94
N LYS A 774 0.93 32.55 13.02
CA LYS A 774 2.13 32.20 12.24
C LYS A 774 2.08 32.76 10.81
N ALA A 775 1.07 33.56 10.46
CA ALA A 775 1.00 34.27 9.18
C ALA A 775 1.84 35.55 9.21
N LEU A 776 2.13 36.09 8.01
CA LEU A 776 2.83 37.36 7.84
C LEU A 776 1.93 38.60 8.03
N GLN A 777 0.62 38.42 8.27
CA GLN A 777 -0.35 39.51 8.41
C GLN A 777 -1.03 39.48 9.80
N PRO A 778 -1.36 40.65 10.41
CA PRO A 778 -2.10 40.70 11.67
C PRO A 778 -3.56 40.25 11.50
N MET A 779 -4.11 39.57 12.52
CA MET A 779 -5.47 39.06 12.51
C MET A 779 -6.35 39.79 13.55
N SER A 780 -7.53 40.25 13.16
CA SER A 780 -8.51 40.94 14.01
C SER A 780 -9.89 40.27 13.95
N ASP A 781 -10.88 40.82 14.65
CA ASP A 781 -12.31 40.44 14.53
C ASP A 781 -12.63 38.97 14.88
N PHE A 782 -12.01 38.47 15.96
CA PHE A 782 -12.24 37.12 16.45
C PHE A 782 -13.67 36.93 16.97
N ALA A 783 -14.39 35.97 16.40
CA ALA A 783 -15.70 35.52 16.87
C ALA A 783 -15.76 33.99 16.89
N LEU A 784 -16.48 33.42 17.86
CA LEU A 784 -16.60 31.97 18.02
C LEU A 784 -18.07 31.56 18.11
N GLN A 785 -18.43 30.54 17.33
CA GLN A 785 -19.75 29.93 17.33
C GLN A 785 -19.63 28.41 17.55
N LEU A 786 -20.50 27.86 18.40
CA LEU A 786 -20.65 26.42 18.61
C LEU A 786 -21.89 25.92 17.86
N ASN A 787 -21.75 24.79 17.17
CA ASN A 787 -22.90 24.11 16.56
C ASN A 787 -23.73 23.35 17.62
N ARG A 788 -24.93 22.92 17.21
CA ARG A 788 -25.77 22.02 18.01
C ARG A 788 -24.99 20.76 18.39
N ASN A 789 -25.09 20.35 19.65
CA ASN A 789 -24.30 19.24 20.20
C ASN A 789 -25.11 18.44 21.23
N SER A 790 -24.62 17.26 21.60
CA SER A 790 -25.39 16.29 22.40
C SER A 790 -25.67 16.74 23.84
N PHE A 791 -24.92 17.73 24.35
CA PHE A 791 -25.01 18.22 25.73
C PHE A 791 -25.48 19.69 25.80
N GLY A 792 -25.91 20.28 24.68
CA GLY A 792 -26.44 21.65 24.63
C GLY A 792 -25.42 22.75 24.97
N LEU A 793 -24.13 22.54 24.71
CA LEU A 793 -23.08 23.53 24.98
C LEU A 793 -23.24 24.80 24.11
N THR A 794 -23.24 25.96 24.75
CA THR A 794 -23.26 27.28 24.11
C THR A 794 -22.36 28.27 24.85
N PRO A 795 -21.68 29.20 24.18
CA PRO A 795 -20.93 30.26 24.84
C PRO A 795 -21.83 31.13 25.71
N ALA A 796 -21.43 31.36 26.97
CA ALA A 796 -22.15 32.24 27.88
C ALA A 796 -21.87 33.73 27.61
N GLN A 797 -20.75 34.02 26.95
CA GLN A 797 -20.26 35.36 26.61
C GLN A 797 -19.58 35.34 25.24
N PRO A 798 -19.45 36.47 24.53
CA PRO A 798 -18.67 36.55 23.30
C PRO A 798 -17.17 36.38 23.57
N LEU A 799 -16.44 35.84 22.60
CA LEU A 799 -14.98 35.68 22.66
C LEU A 799 -14.29 37.04 22.77
N GLN A 800 -13.48 37.26 23.81
CA GLN A 800 -12.75 38.51 24.01
C GLN A 800 -11.26 38.31 23.65
N VAL A 801 -10.89 38.81 22.46
CA VAL A 801 -9.49 38.99 22.03
C VAL A 801 -9.29 40.49 21.81
N THR A 802 -8.75 41.17 22.83
CA THR A 802 -8.79 42.64 22.96
C THR A 802 -7.78 43.40 22.08
N SER A 803 -6.90 42.72 21.36
CA SER A 803 -5.95 43.33 20.41
C SER A 803 -5.80 42.49 19.14
N PRO A 804 -5.54 43.11 17.97
CA PRO A 804 -5.15 42.37 16.77
C PRO A 804 -3.93 41.49 17.06
N LEU A 805 -3.99 40.23 16.68
CA LEU A 805 -2.92 39.25 16.90
C LEU A 805 -1.86 39.43 15.80
N PHE A 806 -0.70 39.97 16.16
CA PHE A 806 0.40 40.24 15.21
C PHE A 806 1.17 38.96 14.82
N PRO A 807 1.91 38.96 13.69
CA PRO A 807 2.76 37.83 13.30
C PRO A 807 3.69 37.35 14.43
N ASN A 808 3.73 36.04 14.63
CA ASN A 808 4.44 35.31 15.70
C ASN A 808 4.00 35.65 17.14
N GLN A 809 2.83 36.27 17.32
CA GLN A 809 2.27 36.55 18.64
C GLN A 809 1.28 35.47 19.07
N ASN A 810 1.26 35.19 20.39
CA ASN A 810 0.33 34.27 21.02
C ASN A 810 -0.54 35.01 22.06
N VAL A 811 -1.83 34.69 22.13
CA VAL A 811 -2.79 35.22 23.12
C VAL A 811 -3.59 34.07 23.74
N SER A 812 -3.62 34.01 25.07
CA SER A 812 -4.45 33.07 25.84
C SER A 812 -5.76 33.73 26.28
N THR A 813 -6.88 33.04 26.08
CA THR A 813 -8.22 33.49 26.48
C THR A 813 -9.04 32.33 27.05
N GLN A 814 -10.08 32.65 27.83
CA GLN A 814 -10.97 31.67 28.45
C GLN A 814 -12.42 32.05 28.17
N LEU A 815 -13.23 31.05 27.81
CA LEU A 815 -14.63 31.22 27.43
C LEU A 815 -15.53 30.33 28.30
N VAL A 816 -16.44 30.95 29.05
CA VAL A 816 -17.43 30.22 29.88
C VAL A 816 -18.52 29.65 28.98
N LEU A 817 -18.90 28.39 29.22
CA LEU A 817 -19.94 27.66 28.47
C LEU A 817 -21.13 27.28 29.37
N ASN A 818 -22.34 27.37 28.81
CA ASN A 818 -23.59 26.91 29.40
C ASN A 818 -24.10 25.66 28.66
N THR A 819 -24.94 24.84 29.31
CA THR A 819 -25.56 23.62 28.72
C THR A 819 -27.03 23.82 28.33
N THR A 820 -27.45 25.06 28.08
CA THR A 820 -28.86 25.43 27.79
C THR A 820 -29.17 25.55 26.29
N GLY A 821 -28.21 25.18 25.43
CA GLY A 821 -28.31 25.26 23.98
C GLY A 821 -29.21 24.19 23.34
N GLN A 822 -29.41 24.32 22.04
CA GLN A 822 -30.15 23.35 21.25
C GLN A 822 -29.37 22.02 21.13
N ILE A 823 -30.04 20.92 21.48
CA ILE A 823 -29.44 19.59 21.54
C ILE A 823 -29.60 18.88 20.18
N LEU A 824 -28.51 18.31 19.66
CA LEU A 824 -28.49 17.40 18.52
C LEU A 824 -27.58 16.23 18.86
N LYS A 825 -28.05 14.99 18.72
CA LYS A 825 -27.25 13.79 19.00
C LYS A 825 -26.10 13.71 17.99
N MET A 826 -24.86 13.76 18.49
CA MET A 826 -23.65 13.60 17.70
C MET A 826 -23.08 12.19 17.88
N ASP A 827 -22.28 11.73 16.92
CA ASP A 827 -21.48 10.51 17.03
C ASP A 827 -20.01 10.83 16.76
N PRO A 828 -19.10 10.76 17.75
CA PRO A 828 -19.34 10.43 19.16
C PRO A 828 -20.11 11.53 19.91
N LEU A 829 -20.82 11.18 21.00
CA LEU A 829 -21.69 12.13 21.74
C LEU A 829 -20.96 13.36 22.28
N THR A 830 -19.67 13.24 22.58
CA THR A 830 -18.81 14.33 23.10
C THR A 830 -18.18 15.19 22.02
N ASN A 831 -18.45 14.93 20.74
CA ASN A 831 -17.94 15.72 19.63
C ASN A 831 -18.58 17.11 19.61
N LEU A 832 -17.76 18.16 19.57
CA LEU A 832 -18.17 19.55 19.51
C LEU A 832 -17.58 20.20 18.25
N GLN A 833 -18.46 20.67 17.37
CA GLN A 833 -18.07 21.42 16.19
C GLN A 833 -18.05 22.92 16.50
N ILE A 834 -16.94 23.56 16.14
CA ILE A 834 -16.62 24.96 16.44
C ILE A 834 -16.30 25.69 15.14
N ALA A 835 -16.86 26.89 14.99
CA ALA A 835 -16.49 27.84 13.95
C ALA A 835 -15.83 29.05 14.60
N VAL A 836 -14.60 29.38 14.19
CA VAL A 836 -13.89 30.58 14.60
C VAL A 836 -13.70 31.48 13.38
N LYS A 837 -14.21 32.69 13.46
CA LYS A 837 -14.05 33.73 12.44
C LYS A 837 -12.97 34.71 12.89
N ASN A 838 -12.17 35.19 11.95
CA ASN A 838 -11.33 36.38 12.11
C ASN A 838 -11.40 37.25 10.83
N SER A 839 -10.53 38.25 10.71
CA SER A 839 -10.42 39.14 9.55
C SER A 839 -9.96 38.44 8.26
N VAL A 840 -9.44 37.21 8.33
CA VAL A 840 -8.93 36.43 7.19
C VAL A 840 -10.00 35.50 6.62
N ASP A 841 -10.59 34.65 7.47
CA ASP A 841 -11.57 33.64 7.04
C ASP A 841 -12.40 33.10 8.23
N VAL A 842 -13.33 32.18 7.94
CA VAL A 842 -14.03 31.38 8.96
C VAL A 842 -13.46 29.96 8.96
N PHE A 843 -12.92 29.54 10.10
CA PHE A 843 -12.31 28.22 10.28
C PHE A 843 -13.23 27.30 11.06
N TYR A 844 -13.53 26.15 10.46
CA TYR A 844 -14.33 25.10 11.07
C TYR A 844 -13.42 23.99 11.57
N PHE A 845 -13.58 23.59 12.82
CA PHE A 845 -12.90 22.44 13.39
C PHE A 845 -13.80 21.72 14.39
N ALA A 846 -13.43 20.49 14.75
CA ALA A 846 -14.14 19.71 15.74
C ALA A 846 -13.17 19.27 16.84
N CYS A 847 -13.63 19.29 18.08
CA CYS A 847 -12.87 18.80 19.23
C CYS A 847 -13.76 17.93 20.12
N VAL A 848 -13.14 17.03 20.87
CA VAL A 848 -13.86 16.11 21.77
C VAL A 848 -13.86 16.68 23.17
N VAL A 849 -15.04 16.95 23.72
CA VAL A 849 -15.18 17.45 25.09
C VAL A 849 -15.01 16.28 26.07
N PRO A 850 -14.07 16.35 27.02
CA PRO A 850 -13.89 15.31 28.03
C PRO A 850 -15.17 15.13 28.85
N ILE A 851 -15.65 13.89 28.97
CA ILE A 851 -16.96 13.63 29.60
C ILE A 851 -17.02 14.03 31.08
N HIS A 852 -15.89 14.04 31.80
CA HIS A 852 -15.81 14.44 33.22
C HIS A 852 -16.19 15.92 33.46
N VAL A 853 -16.07 16.77 32.43
CA VAL A 853 -16.47 18.17 32.50
C VAL A 853 -17.99 18.32 32.70
N TYR A 854 -18.77 17.30 32.32
CA TYR A 854 -20.23 17.27 32.50
C TYR A 854 -20.69 16.70 33.84
N PHE A 855 -19.80 16.31 34.76
CA PHE A 855 -20.19 15.77 36.07
C PHE A 855 -20.59 16.88 37.03
N ILE A 856 -21.76 16.76 37.65
CA ILE A 856 -22.30 17.75 38.59
C ILE A 856 -22.16 17.27 40.04
N GLN A 857 -22.03 18.22 40.96
CA GLN A 857 -21.84 17.97 42.40
C GLN A 857 -23.10 17.47 43.12
N ASP A 858 -24.29 17.72 42.56
CA ASP A 858 -25.58 17.30 43.12
C ASP A 858 -25.91 15.84 42.74
N ASN A 859 -25.01 14.91 43.05
CA ASN A 859 -25.10 13.49 42.71
C ASN A 859 -25.25 12.56 43.92
N GLU A 860 -25.62 13.08 45.09
CA GLU A 860 -25.82 12.27 46.28
C GLU A 860 -27.02 11.33 46.12
N MET A 861 -26.81 10.06 46.45
CA MET A 861 -27.83 9.00 46.40
C MET A 861 -27.68 8.15 47.65
N ASP A 862 -28.78 7.89 48.35
CA ASP A 862 -28.76 7.04 49.54
C ASP A 862 -28.65 5.54 49.17
N LYS A 863 -28.22 4.73 50.13
CA LYS A 863 -27.95 3.31 49.91
C LYS A 863 -29.19 2.53 49.44
N MET A 864 -30.38 2.90 49.89
CA MET A 864 -31.63 2.22 49.50
C MET A 864 -32.00 2.55 48.05
N ALA A 865 -31.90 3.82 47.66
CA ALA A 865 -32.11 4.23 46.27
C ALA A 865 -31.08 3.64 45.31
N PHE A 866 -29.81 3.53 45.71
CA PHE A 866 -28.77 2.92 44.88
C PHE A 866 -29.08 1.46 44.53
N VAL A 867 -29.44 0.64 45.54
CA VAL A 867 -29.75 -0.78 45.33
C VAL A 867 -30.99 -0.95 44.46
N GLN A 868 -32.01 -0.12 44.67
CA GLN A 868 -33.22 -0.13 43.86
C GLN A 868 -32.91 0.23 42.39
N ALA A 869 -32.15 1.30 42.16
CA ALA A 869 -31.76 1.72 40.81
C ALA A 869 -30.82 0.70 40.12
N TRP A 870 -29.94 0.04 40.88
CA TRP A 870 -29.03 -0.99 40.37
C TRP A 870 -29.77 -2.26 39.91
N GLN A 871 -30.85 -2.64 40.61
CA GLN A 871 -31.71 -3.78 40.27
C GLN A 871 -32.67 -3.47 39.12
N GLU A 872 -33.15 -2.23 39.00
CA GLU A 872 -34.07 -1.80 37.94
C GLU A 872 -33.39 -1.77 36.55
N ILE A 873 -32.08 -1.47 36.48
CA ILE A 873 -31.35 -1.41 35.21
C ILE A 873 -30.97 -2.83 34.74
N PRO A 874 -31.43 -3.27 33.54
CA PRO A 874 -31.16 -4.59 32.99
C PRO A 874 -29.66 -4.90 32.85
N GLU A 875 -29.29 -6.17 32.98
CA GLU A 875 -27.90 -6.63 32.79
C GLU A 875 -27.36 -6.38 31.37
N SER A 876 -28.23 -6.25 30.36
CA SER A 876 -27.83 -5.86 29.00
C SER A 876 -27.20 -4.47 28.92
N ASN A 877 -27.43 -3.62 29.92
CA ASN A 877 -26.88 -2.26 30.01
C ASN A 877 -25.74 -2.16 31.03
N GLU A 878 -25.23 -3.31 31.50
CA GLU A 878 -24.08 -3.40 32.38
C GLU A 878 -22.80 -3.53 31.56
N ILE A 879 -21.82 -2.67 31.85
CA ILE A 879 -20.50 -2.70 31.21
C ILE A 879 -19.46 -3.05 32.26
N LYS A 880 -18.77 -4.18 32.06
CA LYS A 880 -17.72 -4.69 32.96
C LYS A 880 -16.35 -4.50 32.33
N HIS A 881 -15.38 -4.07 33.12
CA HIS A 881 -14.00 -3.91 32.69
C HIS A 881 -13.04 -4.12 33.85
N GLN A 882 -11.80 -4.51 33.55
CA GLN A 882 -10.78 -4.80 34.54
C GLN A 882 -9.53 -3.98 34.26
N LEU A 883 -9.09 -3.20 35.24
CA LEU A 883 -7.83 -2.45 35.19
C LEU A 883 -6.72 -3.29 35.80
N GLN A 884 -5.59 -3.41 35.09
CA GLN A 884 -4.37 -4.09 35.54
C GLN A 884 -3.29 -3.04 35.86
N ASN A 885 -2.31 -3.37 36.72
CA ASN A 885 -1.14 -2.54 37.05
C ASN A 885 -1.40 -1.23 37.81
N VAL A 886 -2.33 -1.20 38.77
CA VAL A 886 -2.51 -0.04 39.67
C VAL A 886 -1.52 -0.12 40.83
N HIS A 887 -0.36 0.53 40.70
CA HIS A 887 0.65 0.61 41.76
C HIS A 887 0.43 1.84 42.67
N GLY A 888 0.45 1.64 43.99
CA GLY A 888 0.71 2.71 44.96
C GLY A 888 -0.45 3.63 45.38
N LEU A 889 -1.71 3.35 45.03
CA LEU A 889 -2.87 4.13 45.53
C LEU A 889 -3.47 3.48 46.78
N SER A 890 -3.56 4.22 47.88
CA SER A 890 -4.44 3.82 49.00
C SER A 890 -5.91 4.03 48.59
N ILE A 891 -6.81 3.26 49.19
CA ILE A 891 -8.25 3.32 48.88
C ILE A 891 -8.84 4.66 49.32
N ASP A 892 -8.28 5.26 50.37
CA ASP A 892 -8.67 6.58 50.85
C ASP A 892 -8.20 7.69 49.87
N ASP A 893 -7.02 7.54 49.26
CA ASP A 893 -6.56 8.44 48.19
C ASP A 893 -7.42 8.33 46.93
N LEU A 894 -7.82 7.10 46.57
CA LEU A 894 -8.72 6.84 45.45
C LEU A 894 -10.07 7.52 45.67
N GLN A 895 -10.65 7.37 46.87
CA GLN A 895 -11.92 7.99 47.22
C GLN A 895 -11.83 9.53 47.22
N ASN A 896 -10.74 10.10 47.75
CA ASN A 896 -10.51 11.55 47.74
C ASN A 896 -10.36 12.10 46.31
N LYS A 897 -9.65 11.40 45.43
CA LYS A 897 -9.47 11.78 44.02
C LYS A 897 -10.75 11.69 43.19
N LEU A 898 -11.55 10.65 43.41
CA LEU A 898 -12.85 10.49 42.75
C LEU A 898 -13.82 11.58 43.21
N ARG A 899 -13.78 11.94 44.50
CA ARG A 899 -14.55 13.07 45.04
C ARG A 899 -14.16 14.41 44.41
N LEU A 900 -12.88 14.65 44.14
CA LEU A 900 -12.40 15.88 43.45
C LEU A 900 -12.92 16.00 42.01
N ASN A 901 -13.32 14.88 41.39
CA ASN A 901 -13.92 14.82 40.06
C ASN A 901 -15.46 14.70 40.10
N ASN A 902 -16.11 15.10 41.21
CA ASN A 902 -17.57 15.04 41.40
C ASN A 902 -18.15 13.61 41.32
N ILE A 903 -17.40 12.57 41.71
CA ILE A 903 -17.91 11.21 41.85
C ILE A 903 -18.19 10.92 43.32
N HIS A 904 -19.44 10.56 43.64
CA HIS A 904 -19.88 10.35 45.01
C HIS A 904 -19.81 8.87 45.39
N THR A 905 -19.18 8.54 46.52
CA THR A 905 -19.13 7.18 47.07
C THR A 905 -20.30 6.97 48.04
N VAL A 906 -21.19 6.04 47.71
CA VAL A 906 -22.40 5.71 48.49
C VAL A 906 -22.05 4.83 49.68
N THR A 907 -21.26 3.77 49.49
CA THR A 907 -20.86 2.86 50.57
C THR A 907 -19.59 2.06 50.22
N ARG A 908 -18.86 1.63 51.26
CA ARG A 908 -17.67 0.76 51.18
C ARG A 908 -17.94 -0.48 52.03
N THR A 909 -17.74 -1.66 51.48
CA THR A 909 -17.95 -2.95 52.17
C THR A 909 -16.83 -3.92 51.86
N ILE A 910 -16.50 -4.80 52.81
CA ILE A 910 -15.48 -5.84 52.62
C ILE A 910 -16.19 -7.19 52.55
N ILE A 911 -16.00 -7.94 51.46
CA ILE A 911 -16.65 -9.22 51.19
C ILE A 911 -15.58 -10.21 50.71
N GLU A 912 -15.43 -11.37 51.37
CA GLU A 912 -14.48 -12.43 50.98
C GLU A 912 -13.03 -11.94 50.80
N GLN A 913 -12.55 -11.15 51.76
CA GLN A 913 -11.23 -10.47 51.68
C GLN A 913 -11.10 -9.49 50.51
N LYS A 914 -12.14 -9.17 49.72
CA LYS A 914 -12.13 -8.16 48.65
C LYS A 914 -12.84 -6.88 49.11
N GLU A 915 -12.31 -5.73 48.74
CA GLU A 915 -12.94 -4.44 49.04
C GLU A 915 -13.86 -4.01 47.90
N MET A 916 -15.10 -3.66 48.24
CA MET A 916 -16.12 -3.20 47.30
C MET A 916 -16.47 -1.73 47.57
N LEU A 917 -16.42 -0.88 46.55
CA LEU A 917 -16.88 0.52 46.60
C LEU A 917 -18.05 0.71 45.63
N TYR A 918 -19.13 1.32 46.11
CA TYR A 918 -20.29 1.67 45.28
C TYR A 918 -20.36 3.18 45.10
N GLN A 919 -20.44 3.64 43.85
CA GLN A 919 -20.33 5.05 43.49
C GLN A 919 -21.39 5.50 42.49
N THR A 920 -21.65 6.80 42.46
CA THR A 920 -22.64 7.42 41.59
C THR A 920 -22.10 8.67 40.90
N ILE A 921 -22.50 8.85 39.64
CA ILE A 921 -22.21 10.04 38.83
C ILE A 921 -23.53 10.56 38.28
N LYS A 922 -23.70 11.88 38.30
CA LYS A 922 -24.81 12.58 37.63
C LYS A 922 -24.25 13.54 36.60
N LEU A 923 -24.79 13.49 35.39
CA LEU A 923 -24.42 14.37 34.28
C LEU A 923 -25.27 15.66 34.27
N THR A 924 -24.84 16.68 33.55
CA THR A 924 -25.57 17.95 33.38
C THR A 924 -26.97 17.81 32.79
N ASN A 925 -27.25 16.70 32.08
CA ASN A 925 -28.56 16.37 31.52
C ASN A 925 -29.44 15.50 32.44
N GLY A 926 -29.02 15.26 33.68
CA GLY A 926 -29.79 14.51 34.69
C GLY A 926 -29.65 12.98 34.62
N ILE A 927 -28.82 12.44 33.72
CA ILE A 927 -28.56 11.00 33.63
C ILE A 927 -27.67 10.54 34.78
N PHE A 928 -28.09 9.46 35.46
CA PHE A 928 -27.29 8.79 36.48
C PHE A 928 -26.48 7.62 35.90
N VAL A 929 -25.28 7.46 36.42
CA VAL A 929 -24.38 6.34 36.15
C VAL A 929 -23.98 5.74 37.50
N LEU A 930 -24.26 4.45 37.66
CA LEU A 930 -23.98 3.69 38.87
C LEU A 930 -22.73 2.85 38.64
N ILE A 931 -21.82 2.80 39.61
CA ILE A 931 -20.53 2.12 39.50
C ILE A 931 -20.32 1.22 40.72
N GLU A 932 -19.91 -0.02 40.45
CA GLU A 932 -19.42 -0.98 41.44
C GLU A 932 -17.94 -1.24 41.17
N LEU A 933 -17.08 -0.96 42.14
CA LEU A 933 -15.64 -1.24 42.10
C LEU A 933 -15.31 -2.39 43.03
N LYS A 934 -14.62 -3.40 42.51
CA LYS A 934 -14.15 -4.58 43.23
C LYS A 934 -12.62 -4.63 43.21
N ILE A 935 -12.03 -4.57 44.39
CA ILE A 935 -10.58 -4.53 44.59
C ILE A 935 -10.15 -5.82 45.30
N THR A 936 -9.26 -6.59 44.68
CA THR A 936 -8.74 -7.84 45.26
C THR A 936 -7.36 -7.61 45.90
N PRO A 937 -7.14 -7.93 47.19
CA PRO A 937 -5.83 -7.81 47.81
C PRO A 937 -4.88 -8.91 47.31
N GLY A 938 -3.62 -8.54 47.07
CA GLY A 938 -2.55 -9.44 46.63
C GLY A 938 -2.32 -9.47 45.12
N ASN A 939 -3.36 -9.36 44.29
CA ASN A 939 -3.26 -9.24 42.83
C ASN A 939 -3.95 -7.94 42.39
N ARG A 940 -3.16 -6.90 42.12
CA ARG A 940 -3.57 -5.49 41.92
C ARG A 940 -4.39 -5.26 40.64
N THR A 941 -5.59 -5.83 40.64
CA THR A 941 -6.61 -5.70 39.60
C THR A 941 -7.86 -5.05 40.20
N ILE A 942 -8.32 -3.96 39.59
CA ILE A 942 -9.58 -3.31 39.94
C ILE A 942 -10.60 -3.72 38.88
N ALA A 943 -11.56 -4.55 39.28
CA ALA A 943 -12.70 -4.86 38.42
C ALA A 943 -13.78 -3.81 38.66
N PHE A 944 -14.25 -3.16 37.60
CA PHE A 944 -15.32 -2.20 37.69
C PHE A 944 -16.51 -2.61 36.83
N SER A 945 -17.71 -2.45 37.39
CA SER A 945 -18.97 -2.65 36.70
C SER A 945 -19.76 -1.35 36.71
N LEU A 946 -20.31 -0.97 35.56
CA LEU A 946 -21.04 0.27 35.37
C LEU A 946 -22.43 -0.04 34.81
N LYS A 947 -23.47 0.56 35.40
CA LYS A 947 -24.84 0.51 34.90
C LYS A 947 -25.39 1.91 34.66
N THR A 948 -26.08 2.09 33.54
CA THR A 948 -26.84 3.31 33.24
C THR A 948 -28.04 3.01 32.36
N ARG A 949 -29.07 3.85 32.43
CA ARG A 949 -30.28 3.72 31.58
C ARG A 949 -30.00 4.05 30.11
N VAL A 950 -28.90 4.74 29.82
CA VAL A 950 -28.48 5.12 28.46
C VAL A 950 -27.12 4.46 28.16
N PRO A 951 -27.08 3.30 27.48
CA PRO A 951 -25.83 2.52 27.30
C PRO A 951 -24.74 3.31 26.55
N ASP A 952 -25.12 4.20 25.63
CA ASP A 952 -24.21 5.09 24.91
C ASP A 952 -23.36 5.94 25.87
N VAL A 953 -23.94 6.42 26.98
CA VAL A 953 -23.24 7.20 28.02
C VAL A 953 -22.29 6.30 28.82
N GLY A 954 -22.72 5.08 29.13
CA GLY A 954 -21.88 4.09 29.84
C GLY A 954 -20.59 3.78 29.08
N SER A 955 -20.70 3.68 27.75
CA SER A 955 -19.56 3.45 26.85
C SER A 955 -18.55 4.62 26.79
N LEU A 956 -18.96 5.83 27.20
CA LEU A 956 -18.10 7.00 27.27
C LEU A 956 -17.43 7.15 28.63
N VAL A 957 -18.17 6.84 29.71
CA VAL A 957 -17.64 6.89 31.07
C VAL A 957 -16.59 5.79 31.29
N ILE A 958 -16.73 4.64 30.64
CA ILE A 958 -15.74 3.54 30.70
C ILE A 958 -14.42 3.87 29.98
N LYS A 959 -14.45 4.78 28.99
CA LYS A 959 -13.28 5.24 28.24
C LYS A 959 -12.49 6.33 28.97
N ILE A 960 -12.67 6.48 30.28
CA ILE A 960 -11.90 7.43 31.11
C ILE A 960 -10.86 6.64 31.96
N PRO A 961 -9.68 6.31 31.42
CA PRO A 961 -8.55 5.85 32.24
C PRO A 961 -8.09 6.88 33.29
N ASN A 962 -8.40 8.17 33.07
CA ASN A 962 -7.80 9.31 33.80
C ASN A 962 -8.57 9.82 35.02
N LEU A 963 -9.64 9.16 35.45
CA LEU A 963 -10.38 9.54 36.67
C LEU A 963 -9.61 9.20 37.96
N ILE A 964 -8.66 8.28 37.85
CA ILE A 964 -7.69 7.96 38.88
C ILE A 964 -6.38 8.55 38.39
N PRO A 965 -5.94 9.72 38.89
CA PRO A 965 -4.57 10.14 38.65
C PRO A 965 -3.68 9.10 39.33
N MET A 966 -3.10 8.22 38.52
CA MET A 966 -1.98 7.37 38.92
C MET A 966 -0.97 8.30 39.61
N PRO A 967 -0.52 8.01 40.84
CA PRO A 967 0.61 8.73 41.40
C PRO A 967 1.70 8.61 40.36
N THR A 968 2.32 9.75 40.01
CA THR A 968 3.46 9.86 39.10
C THR A 968 4.19 8.54 39.02
N LEU A 969 3.94 7.76 37.96
CA LEU A 969 4.57 6.48 37.76
C LEU A 969 6.07 6.77 37.91
N SER A 970 6.68 6.21 38.95
CA SER A 970 8.09 5.84 38.83
C SER A 970 8.15 5.06 37.53
N LEU A 971 8.72 5.66 36.47
CA LEU A 971 8.65 5.11 35.12
C LEU A 971 8.99 3.62 35.21
N SER A 972 8.01 2.76 34.89
CA SER A 972 8.33 1.37 34.61
C SER A 972 9.36 1.38 33.48
N PRO A 973 10.52 0.72 33.63
CA PRO A 973 11.55 0.71 32.60
C PRO A 973 10.97 0.37 31.23
N CYS A 974 11.27 1.17 30.21
CA CYS A 974 10.89 0.88 28.84
C CYS A 974 11.96 -0.02 28.20
N LEU A 975 11.54 -1.20 27.76
CA LEU A 975 12.37 -2.14 27.03
C LEU A 975 12.31 -1.87 25.52
N ILE A 976 13.46 -1.58 24.95
CA ILE A 976 13.66 -1.41 23.51
C ILE A 976 14.50 -2.58 23.00
N GLY A 977 13.94 -3.40 22.12
CA GLY A 977 14.68 -4.51 21.52
C GLY A 977 15.35 -4.05 20.22
N VAL A 978 16.62 -4.42 20.01
CA VAL A 978 17.39 -4.12 18.80
C VAL A 978 17.91 -5.43 18.20
N SER A 979 17.41 -5.78 17.02
CA SER A 979 17.82 -6.98 16.29
C SER A 979 18.36 -6.68 14.89
N GLY A 980 18.92 -7.69 14.22
CA GLY A 980 19.57 -7.53 12.92
C GLY A 980 20.77 -8.47 12.76
N GLY A 981 21.17 -8.71 11.51
CA GLY A 981 22.20 -9.69 11.17
C GLY A 981 23.57 -9.40 11.80
N PRO A 982 24.43 -10.41 12.03
CA PRO A 982 25.81 -10.19 12.50
C PRO A 982 26.53 -9.12 11.67
N CYS A 983 27.30 -8.25 12.33
CA CYS A 983 28.00 -7.12 11.70
C CYS A 983 27.13 -6.06 10.97
N SER A 984 25.82 -6.03 11.21
CA SER A 984 24.92 -4.97 10.67
C SER A 984 25.09 -3.59 11.33
N GLY A 985 25.84 -3.49 12.44
CA GLY A 985 26.04 -2.23 13.15
C GLY A 985 25.06 -1.94 14.29
N LYS A 986 24.34 -2.96 14.80
CA LYS A 986 23.45 -2.86 15.98
C LYS A 986 24.11 -2.16 17.17
N SER A 987 25.26 -2.64 17.62
CA SER A 987 25.98 -2.08 18.77
C SER A 987 26.41 -0.64 18.54
N THR A 988 26.78 -0.29 17.31
CA THR A 988 27.09 1.10 16.93
C THR A 988 25.85 2.00 16.98
N VAL A 989 24.68 1.50 16.55
CA VAL A 989 23.41 2.22 16.67
C VAL A 989 23.03 2.41 18.15
N CYS A 990 23.10 1.36 18.96
CA CYS A 990 22.83 1.43 20.40
C CYS A 990 23.76 2.43 21.10
N GLN A 991 25.05 2.41 20.77
CA GLN A 991 26.02 3.34 21.32
C GLN A 991 25.71 4.80 20.96
N LYS A 992 25.40 5.09 19.69
CA LYS A 992 24.97 6.44 19.26
C LYS A 992 23.71 6.91 20.01
N ILE A 993 22.74 6.02 20.21
CA ILE A 993 21.52 6.33 20.98
C ILE A 993 21.88 6.67 22.43
N VAL A 994 22.74 5.88 23.08
CA VAL A 994 23.18 6.13 24.46
C VAL A 994 23.94 7.45 24.58
N GLU A 995 24.94 7.69 23.72
CA GLU A 995 25.74 8.92 23.72
C GLU A 995 24.88 10.17 23.49
N ALA A 996 23.92 10.11 22.56
CA ALA A 996 23.02 11.22 22.28
C ALA A 996 22.03 11.49 23.42
N LEU A 997 21.67 10.48 24.21
CA LEU A 997 20.80 10.62 25.38
C LEU A 997 21.57 11.09 26.62
N GLN A 998 22.88 10.81 26.71
CA GLN A 998 23.74 11.25 27.81
C GLN A 998 24.31 12.67 27.62
N SER A 999 24.68 13.06 26.40
CA SER A 999 25.38 14.33 26.09
C SER A 999 24.58 15.63 26.33
N LYS A 1000 23.25 15.54 26.46
CA LYS A 1000 22.37 16.71 26.72
C LYS A 1000 21.79 16.75 28.14
N ALA A 1001 22.17 15.82 29.01
CA ALA A 1001 21.80 15.85 30.42
C ALA A 1001 22.83 16.69 31.19
N GLY A 1002 22.36 17.75 31.88
CA GLY A 1002 23.23 18.57 32.72
C GLY A 1002 23.98 17.75 33.79
N VAL A 1003 25.10 18.30 34.26
CA VAL A 1003 25.96 17.72 35.31
C VAL A 1003 25.10 17.34 36.52
N GLY A 1004 24.89 16.03 36.73
CA GLY A 1004 24.10 15.47 37.83
C GLY A 1004 23.10 14.35 37.46
N GLN A 1005 22.84 14.08 36.18
CA GLN A 1005 21.85 13.07 35.73
C GLN A 1005 22.44 11.92 34.87
N ALA A 1006 23.58 11.37 35.26
CA ALA A 1006 24.19 10.24 34.57
C ALA A 1006 23.59 8.89 35.05
N ASN A 1007 22.48 8.44 34.45
CA ASN A 1007 22.04 7.02 34.34
C ASN A 1007 20.55 6.91 33.96
N ARG A 1008 20.16 7.31 32.74
CA ARG A 1008 18.77 7.12 32.26
C ARG A 1008 18.59 5.98 31.26
N VAL A 1009 19.69 5.41 30.74
CA VAL A 1009 19.68 4.40 29.68
C VAL A 1009 20.77 3.35 29.94
N THR A 1010 20.43 2.07 29.82
CA THR A 1010 21.38 0.93 29.92
C THR A 1010 21.19 -0.01 28.74
N VAL A 1011 22.28 -0.63 28.27
CA VAL A 1011 22.28 -1.61 27.17
C VAL A 1011 22.60 -3.00 27.71
N ILE A 1012 21.83 -4.00 27.27
CA ILE A 1012 22.00 -5.42 27.60
C ILE A 1012 22.28 -6.17 26.30
N ALA A 1013 23.46 -6.78 26.20
CA ALA A 1013 23.81 -7.64 25.07
C ALA A 1013 23.31 -9.08 25.28
N MET A 1014 22.61 -9.62 24.29
CA MET A 1014 22.09 -11.00 24.28
C MET A 1014 23.22 -12.05 24.37
N GLU A 1015 24.44 -11.69 23.97
CA GLU A 1015 25.63 -12.56 24.05
C GLU A 1015 25.95 -12.99 25.49
N ASN A 1016 25.58 -12.18 26.49
CA ASN A 1016 25.75 -12.54 27.91
C ASN A 1016 24.84 -13.68 28.37
N PHE A 1017 23.96 -14.18 27.50
CA PHE A 1017 23.02 -15.27 27.79
C PHE A 1017 23.33 -16.54 27.00
N TYR A 1018 24.55 -16.70 26.49
CA TYR A 1018 25.00 -17.98 25.94
C TYR A 1018 25.03 -19.07 27.02
N LYS A 1019 24.58 -20.28 26.66
CA LYS A 1019 24.70 -21.45 27.53
C LYS A 1019 26.18 -21.82 27.77
N PRO A 1020 26.53 -22.36 28.95
CA PRO A 1020 27.87 -22.88 29.22
C PRO A 1020 28.22 -24.00 28.22
N LYS A 1021 29.42 -23.93 27.64
CA LYS A 1021 29.91 -24.89 26.64
C LYS A 1021 30.84 -25.91 27.28
N THR A 1022 30.81 -27.16 26.79
CA THR A 1022 31.78 -28.18 27.18
C THR A 1022 33.17 -27.89 26.58
N ALA A 1023 34.22 -28.56 27.08
CA ALA A 1023 35.57 -28.39 26.55
C ALA A 1023 35.65 -28.68 25.03
N GLU A 1024 34.92 -29.70 24.56
CA GLU A 1024 34.83 -30.10 23.15
C GLU A 1024 34.09 -29.07 22.28
N GLN A 1025 32.96 -28.54 22.76
CA GLN A 1025 32.20 -27.51 22.04
C GLN A 1025 32.96 -26.20 21.90
N ARG A 1026 33.81 -25.86 22.89
CA ARG A 1026 34.69 -24.69 22.81
C ARG A 1026 35.77 -24.88 21.75
N ASP A 1027 36.34 -26.07 21.65
CA ASP A 1027 37.34 -26.38 20.63
C ASP A 1027 36.74 -26.29 19.21
N LEU A 1028 35.53 -26.82 19.01
CA LEU A 1028 34.78 -26.66 17.76
C LEU A 1028 34.48 -25.18 17.43
N ALA A 1029 34.15 -24.36 18.43
CA ALA A 1029 33.90 -22.92 18.24
C ALA A 1029 35.17 -22.13 17.89
N LEU A 1030 36.34 -22.52 18.44
CA LEU A 1030 37.64 -21.94 18.07
C LEU A 1030 38.00 -22.24 16.61
N HIS A 1031 37.64 -23.42 16.10
CA HIS A 1031 37.86 -23.82 14.72
C HIS A 1031 36.77 -23.36 13.75
N GLY A 1032 35.73 -22.65 14.22
CA GLY A 1032 34.64 -22.14 13.40
C GLY A 1032 33.57 -23.16 13.01
N ASN A 1033 33.60 -24.36 13.60
CA ASN A 1033 32.72 -25.50 13.30
C ASN A 1033 31.57 -25.65 14.31
N TYR A 1034 31.21 -24.58 15.02
CA TYR A 1034 30.12 -24.57 15.99
C TYR A 1034 29.16 -23.40 15.70
N ASN A 1035 27.88 -23.69 15.53
CA ASN A 1035 26.88 -22.67 15.22
C ASN A 1035 26.43 -21.92 16.49
N LEU A 1036 27.00 -20.72 16.70
CA LEU A 1036 26.64 -19.80 17.78
C LEU A 1036 25.37 -18.99 17.47
N ASP A 1037 24.97 -18.91 16.21
CA ASP A 1037 23.87 -18.08 15.73
C ASP A 1037 22.53 -18.86 15.72
N HIS A 1038 22.52 -20.12 16.18
CA HIS A 1038 21.32 -20.94 16.32
C HIS A 1038 20.57 -20.64 17.64
N PRO A 1039 19.22 -20.59 17.66
CA PRO A 1039 18.44 -20.29 18.86
C PRO A 1039 18.78 -21.15 20.09
N SER A 1040 19.14 -22.42 19.89
CA SER A 1040 19.48 -23.35 20.99
C SER A 1040 20.73 -22.95 21.79
N ALA A 1041 21.60 -22.09 21.24
CA ALA A 1041 22.83 -21.63 21.88
C ALA A 1041 22.56 -20.67 23.06
N PHE A 1042 21.38 -20.05 23.11
CA PHE A 1042 20.99 -19.07 24.13
C PHE A 1042 20.15 -19.72 25.25
N ASP A 1043 20.29 -19.17 26.46
CA ASP A 1043 19.44 -19.48 27.61
C ASP A 1043 18.24 -18.50 27.64
N GLU A 1044 17.17 -18.91 26.95
CA GLU A 1044 15.92 -18.15 26.83
C GLU A 1044 15.30 -17.85 28.20
N GLN A 1045 15.28 -18.81 29.12
CA GLN A 1045 14.64 -18.67 30.43
C GLN A 1045 15.39 -17.66 31.30
N LEU A 1046 16.73 -17.71 31.29
CA LEU A 1046 17.55 -16.75 32.01
C LEU A 1046 17.36 -15.32 31.47
N LEU A 1047 17.33 -15.16 30.14
CA LEU A 1047 17.08 -13.86 29.51
C LEU A 1047 15.69 -13.32 29.85
N PHE A 1048 14.64 -14.14 29.71
CA PHE A 1048 13.27 -13.75 30.04
C PHE A 1048 13.11 -13.33 31.51
N ASN A 1049 13.62 -14.14 32.44
CA ASN A 1049 13.55 -13.82 33.87
C ASN A 1049 14.32 -12.54 34.22
N THR A 1050 15.50 -12.34 33.63
CA THR A 1050 16.31 -11.12 33.83
C THR A 1050 15.56 -9.86 33.38
N LEU A 1051 14.94 -9.89 32.20
CA LEU A 1051 14.17 -8.74 31.69
C LEU A 1051 12.92 -8.47 32.53
N LYS A 1052 12.26 -9.53 33.01
CA LYS A 1052 11.09 -9.43 33.88
C LYS A 1052 11.45 -8.84 35.25
N ASP A 1053 12.57 -9.24 35.84
CA ASP A 1053 13.05 -8.72 37.12
C ASP A 1053 13.42 -7.23 37.00
N LEU A 1054 14.04 -6.82 35.89
CA LEU A 1054 14.33 -5.41 35.59
C LEU A 1054 13.05 -4.57 35.41
N LEU A 1055 12.05 -5.09 34.69
CA LEU A 1055 10.73 -4.45 34.57
C LEU A 1055 10.03 -4.29 35.92
N ASN A 1056 10.23 -5.24 36.83
CA ASN A 1056 9.70 -5.20 38.19
C ASN A 1056 10.49 -4.27 39.14
N GLY A 1057 11.51 -3.58 38.65
CA GLY A 1057 12.32 -2.65 39.44
C GLY A 1057 13.35 -3.34 40.34
N GLN A 1058 13.76 -4.57 40.02
CA GLN A 1058 14.81 -5.29 40.73
C GLN A 1058 16.17 -5.12 40.03
N THR A 1059 17.24 -4.96 40.82
CA THR A 1059 18.61 -4.95 40.30
C THR A 1059 19.05 -6.39 39.99
N VAL A 1060 19.55 -6.63 38.78
CA VAL A 1060 19.97 -7.96 38.33
C VAL A 1060 21.49 -8.01 38.09
N LYS A 1061 22.10 -9.17 38.36
CA LYS A 1061 23.52 -9.43 38.08
C LYS A 1061 23.64 -10.37 36.88
N ILE A 1062 24.29 -9.90 35.82
CA ILE A 1062 24.49 -10.67 34.58
C ILE A 1062 25.96 -11.08 34.48
N ALA A 1063 26.24 -12.36 34.22
CA ALA A 1063 27.61 -12.83 34.00
C ALA A 1063 28.16 -12.29 32.68
N ARG A 1064 29.40 -11.77 32.67
CA ARG A 1064 30.01 -11.22 31.45
C ARG A 1064 30.58 -12.34 30.57
N TYR A 1065 30.19 -12.35 29.31
CA TYR A 1065 30.68 -13.29 28.31
C TYR A 1065 31.95 -12.77 27.61
N ASP A 1066 32.96 -13.62 27.45
CA ASP A 1066 34.17 -13.33 26.65
C ASP A 1066 34.04 -14.00 25.28
N ALA A 1067 33.76 -13.20 24.24
CA ALA A 1067 33.60 -13.66 22.87
C ALA A 1067 34.91 -14.23 22.26
N GLY A 1068 36.09 -13.86 22.78
CA GLY A 1068 37.37 -14.38 22.33
C GLY A 1068 37.66 -15.79 22.85
N LYS A 1069 37.21 -16.11 24.06
CA LYS A 1069 37.41 -17.41 24.72
C LYS A 1069 36.16 -18.31 24.70
N TYR A 1070 35.05 -17.79 24.19
CA TYR A 1070 33.74 -18.44 24.13
C TYR A 1070 33.19 -18.90 25.48
N GLU A 1071 33.59 -18.27 26.59
CA GLU A 1071 33.21 -18.64 27.95
C GLU A 1071 32.82 -17.43 28.81
N HIS A 1072 32.04 -17.68 29.87
CA HIS A 1072 31.73 -16.66 30.88
C HIS A 1072 32.93 -16.43 31.79
N ILE A 1073 33.28 -15.18 32.04
CA ILE A 1073 34.41 -14.83 32.90
C ILE A 1073 34.04 -15.15 34.36
N LYS A 1074 34.74 -16.12 34.96
CA LYS A 1074 34.46 -16.56 36.33
C LYS A 1074 34.60 -15.40 37.32
N GLY A 1075 33.54 -15.12 38.07
CA GLY A 1075 33.53 -14.12 39.14
C GLY A 1075 33.28 -12.67 38.70
N VAL A 1076 33.05 -12.41 37.41
CA VAL A 1076 32.78 -11.06 36.88
C VAL A 1076 31.31 -10.95 36.50
N PHE A 1077 30.58 -10.07 37.19
CA PHE A 1077 29.16 -9.82 36.96
C PHE A 1077 28.91 -8.33 36.73
N ASP A 1078 28.18 -8.00 35.68
CA ASP A 1078 27.64 -6.67 35.43
C ASP A 1078 26.36 -6.50 36.26
N THR A 1079 26.35 -5.52 37.17
CA THR A 1079 25.18 -5.20 37.99
C THR A 1079 24.35 -4.15 37.28
N ILE A 1080 23.14 -4.53 36.84
CA ILE A 1080 22.24 -3.66 36.09
C ILE A 1080 21.11 -3.19 37.01
N GLU A 1081 21.09 -1.88 37.24
CA GLU A 1081 20.01 -1.21 37.96
C GLU A 1081 18.84 -0.91 37.01
N PRO A 1082 17.59 -0.96 37.51
CA PRO A 1082 16.41 -0.61 36.72
C PRO A 1082 16.43 0.89 36.40
N VAL A 1083 16.75 1.22 35.15
CA VAL A 1083 16.74 2.59 34.63
C VAL A 1083 15.53 2.83 33.73
N PRO A 1084 15.12 4.09 33.48
CA PRO A 1084 13.92 4.40 32.69
C PRO A 1084 13.88 3.80 31.28
N VAL A 1085 15.04 3.62 30.61
CA VAL A 1085 15.13 2.98 29.30
C VAL A 1085 16.19 1.89 29.31
N ILE A 1086 15.80 0.67 28.93
CA ILE A 1086 16.67 -0.49 28.85
C ILE A 1086 16.67 -0.98 27.39
N ILE A 1087 17.81 -0.92 26.73
CA ILE A 1087 17.99 -1.37 25.36
C ILE A 1087 18.55 -2.79 25.39
N VAL A 1088 17.92 -3.73 24.70
CA VAL A 1088 18.37 -5.12 24.59
C VAL A 1088 18.79 -5.39 23.16
N GLU A 1089 20.08 -5.63 22.94
CA GLU A 1089 20.64 -5.87 21.61
C GLU A 1089 21.04 -7.32 21.37
N GLY A 1090 20.76 -7.84 20.18
CA GLY A 1090 21.17 -9.19 19.81
C GLY A 1090 20.58 -9.69 18.50
N ILE A 1091 21.22 -10.70 17.92
CA ILE A 1091 20.87 -11.25 16.61
C ILE A 1091 19.51 -11.97 16.59
N LEU A 1092 19.02 -12.47 17.73
CA LEU A 1092 17.78 -13.26 17.84
C LEU A 1092 16.80 -12.72 18.89
N VAL A 1093 16.90 -11.44 19.24
CA VAL A 1093 16.05 -10.80 20.26
C VAL A 1093 14.56 -10.90 19.92
N PHE A 1094 14.19 -10.92 18.63
CA PHE A 1094 12.80 -11.04 18.16
C PHE A 1094 12.36 -12.47 17.81
N TYR A 1095 13.26 -13.45 17.93
CA TYR A 1095 12.96 -14.84 17.59
C TYR A 1095 12.01 -15.48 18.62
N PHE A 1096 12.31 -15.31 19.91
CA PHE A 1096 11.53 -15.89 21.01
C PHE A 1096 10.26 -15.08 21.29
N PRO A 1097 9.04 -15.65 21.13
CA PRO A 1097 7.80 -14.90 21.29
C PRO A 1097 7.61 -14.27 22.68
N GLU A 1098 8.02 -14.96 23.75
CA GLU A 1098 7.85 -14.47 25.13
C GLU A 1098 8.70 -13.24 25.40
N ILE A 1099 9.96 -13.25 24.94
CA ILE A 1099 10.87 -12.11 25.06
C ILE A 1099 10.44 -10.97 24.13
N ARG A 1100 10.05 -11.30 22.89
CA ARG A 1100 9.58 -10.31 21.90
C ARG A 1100 8.40 -9.49 22.42
N ASN A 1101 7.48 -10.13 23.14
CA ASN A 1101 6.28 -9.49 23.67
C ASN A 1101 6.57 -8.57 24.87
N LEU A 1102 7.78 -8.58 25.44
CA LEU A 1102 8.19 -7.66 26.50
C LEU A 1102 8.62 -6.28 25.97
N PHE A 1103 8.99 -6.17 24.69
CA PHE A 1103 9.50 -4.92 24.11
C PHE A 1103 8.39 -3.96 23.72
N GLN A 1104 8.48 -2.72 24.22
CA GLN A 1104 7.59 -1.61 23.84
C GLN A 1104 7.96 -1.05 22.46
N MET A 1105 9.23 -1.15 22.06
CA MET A 1105 9.72 -0.76 20.74
C MET A 1105 10.71 -1.79 20.20
N LYS A 1106 10.53 -2.20 18.94
CA LYS A 1106 11.35 -3.21 18.25
C LYS A 1106 12.06 -2.57 17.06
N LEU A 1107 13.37 -2.38 17.16
CA LEU A 1107 14.23 -1.84 16.11
C LEU A 1107 14.95 -2.97 15.38
N PHE A 1108 14.91 -2.98 14.04
CA PHE A 1108 15.67 -3.93 13.24
C PHE A 1108 16.69 -3.18 12.37
N VAL A 1109 17.97 -3.49 12.57
CA VAL A 1109 19.07 -2.90 11.81
C VAL A 1109 19.34 -3.72 10.56
N ASP A 1110 19.02 -3.15 9.41
CA ASP A 1110 19.13 -3.81 8.10
C ASP A 1110 20.33 -3.29 7.32
N THR A 1111 21.16 -4.20 6.83
CA THR A 1111 22.41 -3.88 6.13
C THR A 1111 22.73 -5.02 5.18
N ASP A 1112 23.18 -4.67 3.99
CA ASP A 1112 23.46 -5.61 2.91
C ASP A 1112 24.44 -6.71 3.35
N ALA A 1113 24.23 -7.92 2.82
CA ALA A 1113 25.02 -9.09 3.19
C ALA A 1113 26.51 -8.89 2.94
N ASP A 1114 26.88 -8.23 1.84
CA ASP A 1114 28.25 -7.96 1.44
C ASP A 1114 28.92 -6.96 2.37
N THR A 1115 28.22 -5.89 2.74
CA THR A 1115 28.69 -4.92 3.73
C THR A 1115 28.91 -5.58 5.10
N ARG A 1116 28.01 -6.47 5.52
CA ARG A 1116 28.15 -7.24 6.76
C ARG A 1116 29.34 -8.20 6.70
N LEU A 1117 29.54 -8.87 5.57
CA LEU A 1117 30.67 -9.78 5.35
C LEU A 1117 32.00 -9.01 5.36
N ALA A 1118 32.09 -7.90 4.64
CA ALA A 1118 33.28 -7.04 4.61
C ALA A 1118 33.65 -6.53 6.01
N ARG A 1119 32.66 -6.03 6.77
CA ARG A 1119 32.85 -5.63 8.18
C ARG A 1119 33.31 -6.79 9.06
N ARG A 1120 32.77 -8.00 8.84
CA ARG A 1120 33.17 -9.20 9.58
C ARG A 1120 34.60 -9.62 9.28
N VAL A 1121 34.99 -9.65 8.01
CA VAL A 1121 36.36 -9.97 7.58
C VAL A 1121 37.36 -8.98 8.20
N LEU A 1122 37.09 -7.68 8.09
CA LEU A 1122 37.96 -6.65 8.66
C LEU A 1122 38.09 -6.76 10.18
N ARG A 1123 36.99 -7.00 10.90
CA ARG A 1123 36.99 -7.16 12.36
C ARG A 1123 37.73 -8.44 12.77
N ASP A 1124 37.36 -9.60 12.22
CA ASP A 1124 37.88 -10.90 12.67
C ASP A 1124 39.35 -11.11 12.29
N MET A 1125 39.82 -10.52 11.18
CA MET A 1125 41.25 -10.51 10.83
C MET A 1125 42.07 -9.58 11.73
N LYS A 1126 41.55 -8.38 12.04
CA LYS A 1126 42.28 -7.34 12.79
C LYS A 1126 42.24 -7.56 14.30
N GLU A 1127 41.10 -7.95 14.86
CA GLU A 1127 40.85 -8.03 16.31
C GLU A 1127 41.00 -9.45 16.87
N HIS A 1128 40.81 -10.48 16.03
CA HIS A 1128 40.83 -11.89 16.47
C HIS A 1128 41.91 -12.74 15.80
N GLY A 1129 42.70 -12.18 14.88
CA GLY A 1129 43.85 -12.86 14.25
C GLY A 1129 43.49 -14.11 13.45
N ARG A 1130 42.25 -14.21 12.93
CA ARG A 1130 41.75 -15.40 12.22
C ARG A 1130 42.12 -15.38 10.74
N ASN A 1131 42.34 -16.55 10.15
CA ASN A 1131 42.58 -16.71 8.71
C ASN A 1131 41.28 -16.44 7.92
N LEU A 1132 41.41 -15.73 6.79
CA LEU A 1132 40.32 -15.40 5.87
C LEU A 1132 39.53 -16.64 5.43
N GLU A 1133 40.19 -17.74 5.10
CA GLU A 1133 39.54 -18.98 4.65
C GLU A 1133 38.58 -19.54 5.72
N HIS A 1134 38.99 -19.52 6.99
CA HIS A 1134 38.16 -19.98 8.11
C HIS A 1134 36.97 -19.03 8.36
N ILE A 1135 37.15 -17.71 8.18
CA ILE A 1135 36.07 -16.73 8.33
C ILE A 1135 35.00 -16.93 7.26
N LEU A 1136 35.43 -17.10 5.99
CA LEU A 1136 34.51 -17.31 4.86
C LEU A 1136 33.79 -18.65 4.98
N ALA A 1137 34.49 -19.73 5.34
CA ALA A 1137 33.88 -21.04 5.55
C ALA A 1137 32.82 -21.00 6.68
N GLY A 1138 33.15 -20.39 7.82
CA GLY A 1138 32.19 -20.22 8.92
C GLY A 1138 31.00 -19.34 8.54
N TYR A 1139 31.22 -18.31 7.72
CA TYR A 1139 30.14 -17.44 7.24
C TYR A 1139 29.16 -18.20 6.35
N ILE A 1140 29.65 -18.96 5.37
CA ILE A 1140 28.84 -19.72 4.42
C ILE A 1140 28.09 -20.85 5.13
N ASN A 1141 28.76 -21.59 6.03
CA ASN A 1141 28.19 -22.81 6.61
C ASN A 1141 27.25 -22.55 7.80
N HIS A 1142 27.43 -21.44 8.53
CA HIS A 1142 26.71 -21.22 9.78
C HIS A 1142 26.05 -19.84 9.88
N VAL A 1143 26.75 -18.76 9.53
CA VAL A 1143 26.28 -17.39 9.78
C VAL A 1143 25.19 -16.98 8.80
N LYS A 1144 25.41 -17.18 7.50
CA LYS A 1144 24.45 -16.82 6.46
C LYS A 1144 23.17 -17.66 6.57
N PRO A 1145 23.23 -19.00 6.68
CA PRO A 1145 22.03 -19.81 6.88
C PRO A 1145 21.26 -19.43 8.15
N SER A 1146 21.94 -19.25 9.29
CA SER A 1146 21.27 -18.87 10.54
C SER A 1146 20.64 -17.48 10.48
N PHE A 1147 21.25 -16.55 9.73
CA PHE A 1147 20.64 -15.26 9.47
C PHE A 1147 19.35 -15.41 8.64
N GLU A 1148 19.39 -16.17 7.54
CA GLU A 1148 18.25 -16.37 6.64
C GLU A 1148 17.10 -17.16 7.31
N ASP A 1149 17.42 -18.17 8.11
CA ASP A 1149 16.44 -19.07 8.74
C ASP A 1149 15.83 -18.49 10.03
N PHE A 1150 16.62 -17.78 10.84
CA PHE A 1150 16.20 -17.38 12.20
C PHE A 1150 16.16 -15.87 12.44
N CYS A 1151 17.05 -15.08 11.84
CA CYS A 1151 17.12 -13.63 12.11
C CYS A 1151 16.26 -12.82 11.13
N LEU A 1152 16.43 -13.00 9.83
CA LEU A 1152 15.74 -12.27 8.77
C LEU A 1152 14.21 -12.42 8.85
N PRO A 1153 13.62 -13.60 9.14
CA PRO A 1153 12.18 -13.75 9.27
C PRO A 1153 11.60 -12.95 10.44
N THR A 1154 12.44 -12.55 11.41
CA THR A 1154 12.00 -11.74 12.56
C THR A 1154 11.88 -10.25 12.23
N LYS A 1155 12.42 -9.80 11.08
CA LYS A 1155 12.29 -8.43 10.57
C LYS A 1155 10.83 -7.98 10.47
N LYS A 1156 9.91 -8.91 10.18
CA LYS A 1156 8.45 -8.64 10.11
C LYS A 1156 7.83 -8.20 11.43
N TYR A 1157 8.50 -8.44 12.56
CA TYR A 1157 8.04 -8.02 13.89
C TYR A 1157 8.63 -6.68 14.34
N ALA A 1158 9.47 -6.05 13.52
CA ALA A 1158 10.09 -4.78 13.84
C ALA A 1158 9.08 -3.62 13.70
N ASP A 1159 9.09 -2.71 14.67
CA ASP A 1159 8.31 -1.48 14.63
C ASP A 1159 8.97 -0.43 13.72
N VAL A 1160 10.31 -0.44 13.66
CA VAL A 1160 11.15 0.43 12.83
C VAL A 1160 12.31 -0.36 12.25
N ILE A 1161 12.57 -0.17 10.96
CA ILE A 1161 13.74 -0.74 10.27
C ILE A 1161 14.74 0.39 10.00
N ILE A 1162 15.99 0.21 10.41
CA ILE A 1162 17.08 1.16 10.20
C ILE A 1162 17.95 0.66 9.05
N PRO A 1163 17.76 1.15 7.82
CA PRO A 1163 18.60 0.76 6.69
C PRO A 1163 19.99 1.38 6.83
N ARG A 1164 21.02 0.64 6.43
CA ARG A 1164 22.45 1.02 6.53
C ARG A 1164 22.95 1.23 7.96
N GLY A 1165 22.21 0.77 8.96
CA GLY A 1165 22.58 0.84 10.38
C GLY A 1165 23.00 2.22 10.85
N ALA A 1166 24.18 2.32 11.47
CA ALA A 1166 24.65 3.56 12.09
C ALA A 1166 24.96 4.68 11.08
N ASP A 1167 25.08 4.38 9.79
CA ASP A 1167 25.37 5.37 8.73
C ASP A 1167 24.14 6.22 8.41
N ASN A 1168 22.94 5.77 8.80
CA ASN A 1168 21.70 6.51 8.64
C ASN A 1168 21.43 7.41 9.86
N HIS A 1169 22.15 8.52 9.91
CA HIS A 1169 22.06 9.50 11.01
C HIS A 1169 20.64 10.04 11.21
N VAL A 1170 19.88 10.27 10.13
CA VAL A 1170 18.50 10.79 10.20
C VAL A 1170 17.57 9.81 10.92
N ALA A 1171 17.64 8.51 10.58
CA ALA A 1171 16.82 7.49 11.23
C ALA A 1171 17.20 7.33 12.71
N VAL A 1172 18.50 7.34 13.02
CA VAL A 1172 19.01 7.27 14.39
C VAL A 1172 18.57 8.50 15.20
N ASP A 1173 18.64 9.72 14.64
CA ASP A 1173 18.22 10.95 15.28
C ASP A 1173 16.71 11.00 15.55
N LEU A 1174 15.89 10.48 14.64
CA LEU A 1174 14.44 10.38 14.81
C LEU A 1174 14.07 9.40 15.92
N ILE A 1175 14.76 8.26 16.00
CA ILE A 1175 14.62 7.29 17.11
C ILE A 1175 15.04 7.94 18.43
N ILE A 1176 16.17 8.65 18.45
CA ILE A 1176 16.63 9.39 19.63
C ILE A 1176 15.58 10.42 20.04
N GLN A 1177 15.00 11.17 19.10
CA GLN A 1177 13.95 12.14 19.40
C GLN A 1177 12.69 11.45 19.95
N HIS A 1178 12.29 10.32 19.39
CA HIS A 1178 11.15 9.55 19.90
C HIS A 1178 11.41 8.99 21.31
N ILE A 1179 12.62 8.49 21.58
CA ILE A 1179 13.03 8.04 22.92
C ILE A 1179 13.10 9.23 23.88
N ARG A 1180 13.55 10.41 23.44
CA ARG A 1180 13.53 11.64 24.25
C ARG A 1180 12.11 12.09 24.55
N ASP A 1181 11.23 12.09 23.57
CA ASP A 1181 9.82 12.42 23.73
C ASP A 1181 9.19 11.47 24.73
N PHE A 1182 9.51 10.17 24.68
CA PHE A 1182 9.09 9.16 25.66
C PHE A 1182 9.65 9.44 27.06
N ILE A 1183 10.94 9.80 27.19
CA ILE A 1183 11.61 10.11 28.47
C ILE A 1183 11.10 11.45 29.08
N GLN A 1184 10.74 12.42 28.24
CA GLN A 1184 10.27 13.76 28.61
C GLN A 1184 8.74 13.85 28.74
N TYR A 1185 8.01 12.79 28.36
CA TYR A 1185 6.57 12.76 28.37
C TYR A 1185 5.99 12.88 29.78
N LYS A 1186 5.55 14.09 30.16
CA LYS A 1186 4.51 14.26 31.18
C LYS A 1186 3.17 13.84 30.55
N PRO A 1187 2.36 12.99 31.19
CA PRO A 1187 1.23 12.33 30.56
C PRO A 1187 0.18 13.35 30.17
N GLY A 1188 0.02 13.57 28.85
CA GLY A 1188 -0.81 14.66 28.36
C GLY A 1188 -1.41 14.52 26.97
N LYS A 1189 -1.10 13.51 26.15
CA LYS A 1189 -1.92 13.21 24.96
C LYS A 1189 -2.78 11.98 25.20
N THR A 1190 -4.00 12.11 24.72
CA THR A 1190 -5.07 11.12 24.66
C THR A 1190 -4.61 9.85 23.90
N GLU A 1191 -4.86 8.67 24.48
CA GLU A 1191 -4.60 7.33 23.91
C GLU A 1191 -5.31 7.04 22.57
N THR A 1192 -6.04 8.00 22.00
CA THR A 1192 -6.79 7.84 20.75
C THR A 1192 -5.90 7.91 19.51
N GLN A 1193 -4.70 8.51 19.57
CA GLN A 1193 -3.75 8.46 18.45
C GLN A 1193 -2.83 7.22 18.48
N GLN A 1194 -2.48 6.70 19.66
CA GLN A 1194 -1.73 5.45 19.75
C GLN A 1194 -2.60 4.22 19.48
N SER A 1195 -3.89 4.22 19.84
CA SER A 1195 -4.77 3.09 19.51
C SER A 1195 -5.16 3.02 18.02
N ILE A 1196 -5.01 4.11 17.26
CA ILE A 1196 -5.16 4.08 15.80
C ILE A 1196 -3.85 3.58 15.14
N GLU A 1197 -2.67 3.99 15.61
CA GLU A 1197 -1.40 3.43 15.10
C GLU A 1197 -1.14 1.98 15.53
N TYR A 1198 -1.62 1.53 16.69
CA TYR A 1198 -1.42 0.15 17.18
C TYR A 1198 -2.44 -0.84 16.57
N ASN A 1199 -3.68 -0.43 16.30
CA ASN A 1199 -4.68 -1.29 15.66
C ASN A 1199 -4.55 -1.36 14.13
N LEU A 1200 -3.83 -0.43 13.49
CA LEU A 1200 -3.47 -0.54 12.07
C LEU A 1200 -2.32 -1.53 11.80
N ARG A 1201 -1.56 -1.93 12.84
CA ARG A 1201 -0.41 -2.86 12.71
C ARG A 1201 -0.70 -4.30 13.14
N SER A 1202 -1.95 -4.60 13.51
CA SER A 1202 -2.37 -5.94 13.94
C SER A 1202 -3.56 -6.45 13.12
N ARG A 1203 -3.39 -6.51 11.79
CA ARG A 1203 -4.08 -7.49 10.95
C ARG A 1203 -3.04 -8.49 10.44
N PRO A 1204 -3.27 -9.81 10.56
CA PRO A 1204 -2.32 -10.80 10.08
C PRO A 1204 -2.25 -10.77 8.54
N HIS A 1205 -1.03 -10.76 8.02
CA HIS A 1205 -0.71 -11.30 6.69
C HIS A 1205 -0.87 -12.81 6.69
#